data_AF-A0A818STA2-F1
#
_entry.id   AF-A0A818STA2-F1
#
_cell.length_a   1.000
_cell.length_b   1.000
_cell.length_c   1.000
_cell.angle_alpha   90.00
_cell.angle_beta   90.00
_cell.angle_gamma   90.00
#
_symmetry.space_group_name_H-M   'P 1'
#
loop_
_entity.id
_entity.type
_entity.pdbx_description
1 polymer ?
#
loop_
_entity_poly.entity_id
_entity_poly.type
_entity_poly.pdbx_seq_one_letter_code
_entity_poly.pdbx_strand_id
1 'polypeptide(L)'
;MDVQKSKDSVPTSSKDSVPTSSKDSVPTSSKDSRPTSSKDSRPTSSKDSRPTSSKVPVITTPAQTDNIRSKWRIMQNFLLIWLDASIDQTKKECSSILTQLQSIANDVHTFTQREECVNFLNEVNDRKAFIIVAGAMGEEAMPYIHDISHLHSIYILCHNKAKHTVWTTKWSKIKGVHTEIKSICKALQVIVKQHNQDSISVSFVNVNKIISSQGLSQLEPSFIYAHIFKEILLQIDRSETAIKDFIQFVRDKCNNNAVTLNQIVEFERDYSSQSSIWWYTRESFIYQMLNWSLQALEVEPIMKMGFFIRDLHCQIEELHKQQTKDSHNKSFIVYRGQGLSKIDFDKLQKTKDELMSFNNFLSTSYNRDVSLSNAEKVLSENDMVGVLFQMTIDPSVTSSHFASITDVSYSHTEEIFFSMHTVFRVGEIKQTVNNSRVWEVQLTLTNDNDPQLTALNHRIREEIDGAGWYRIGNLMLTVGHFNQAEELYNELLKKAANDDSRAFIYHQLGLAKQNQGEYKEAISFYEKSLAINLKTLPPMHPDLATLYTNIASVYNNMDDFKKALEFYEKDLEIQKKIQPPNNSDMAISYGNIGQVYSKMNDYSKALEFYKKAHKIYDKTLPANHPHLATSYGCIGQLYSSMSDHSKALEYLGKAHEIYEKILPPNHPDLAACYNHIGQVCTNVGEYSRALEFYKKSLEITENALPSNHPSLGTSYDNIGQVYSSMGDHSKALESYVKAHEIYKKALPPDHPHLATCYNNMGQVYKSMGDYSKSSEYYEKAHEIYKKALPPNHPHVANCYDNIGQVYTNMGDYSKALEFYEKAQEIYEKVLPPNHPQLASFYSNIGHVYNSMGDYLKALEFYKKTHKIIETTSPMDYSSLAVSYSQLAACHERMGDYDAALQALENDLQLKQTKLQARSPAFGLTYCLFGRVYRSMKDYPKALKYFEKCVRIAEETLPEKHPNRAIIYTNIGDVHRLMGDYEKAISFHRKALNIQEKIQCNPLECATTYTYLGDTYREMKDYSTASTYFQKALQIREKKLKDHPDLAVVYHSLAKLHLSTQQYSKALKNAQQAVDVAQQKLSSNHPHLLAYRETLEKARKKS
;
A
#
# COMPACT_ATOMS: atom_id res chain seq x y z
N MET A 1 51.70 -19.47 -10.66
CA MET A 1 52.74 -20.06 -9.81
C MET A 1 52.48 -19.58 -8.40
N ASP A 2 52.18 -20.51 -7.49
CA ASP A 2 53.03 -20.81 -6.32
C ASP A 2 53.63 -19.60 -5.57
N VAL A 3 53.52 -19.49 -4.23
CA VAL A 3 53.08 -20.51 -3.26
C VAL A 3 52.75 -19.84 -1.90
N GLN A 4 52.06 -20.57 -1.01
CA GLN A 4 52.34 -20.74 0.44
C GLN A 4 53.28 -19.71 1.16
N LYS A 5 53.16 -19.38 2.46
CA LYS A 5 52.45 -20.00 3.59
C LYS A 5 52.58 -19.11 4.85
N SER A 6 51.53 -19.13 5.67
CA SER A 6 51.56 -19.46 7.12
C SER A 6 52.32 -18.62 8.17
N LYS A 7 51.55 -18.35 9.24
CA LYS A 7 51.81 -18.69 10.65
C LYS A 7 52.57 -17.71 11.58
N ASP A 8 51.79 -17.36 12.61
CA ASP A 8 52.06 -17.51 14.04
C ASP A 8 53.01 -16.53 14.79
N SER A 9 52.41 -15.90 15.80
CA SER A 9 52.96 -15.53 17.13
C SER A 9 54.14 -14.54 17.24
N VAL A 10 53.81 -13.29 17.61
CA VAL A 10 54.00 -12.72 18.98
C VAL A 10 55.14 -13.40 19.79
N PRO A 11 56.18 -12.66 20.26
CA PRO A 11 56.02 -11.94 21.54
C PRO A 11 56.93 -10.73 21.84
N THR A 12 56.54 -9.92 22.86
CA THR A 12 57.39 -9.23 23.87
C THR A 12 58.50 -8.23 23.41
N SER A 13 58.94 -7.22 24.19
CA SER A 13 58.39 -6.51 25.35
C SER A 13 59.29 -5.34 25.77
N SER A 14 58.68 -4.24 26.24
CA SER A 14 59.10 -3.45 27.41
C SER A 14 60.32 -2.49 27.35
N LYS A 15 60.36 -1.64 28.39
CA LYS A 15 61.41 -0.68 28.83
C LYS A 15 61.41 0.67 28.11
N ASP A 16 61.57 1.82 28.78
CA ASP A 16 61.94 2.16 30.18
C ASP A 16 61.13 3.40 30.64
N SER A 17 60.47 3.45 31.81
CA SER A 17 60.95 3.76 33.19
C SER A 17 61.25 5.27 33.44
N VAL A 18 60.49 6.02 34.27
CA VAL A 18 60.57 6.19 35.77
C VAL A 18 61.21 7.58 36.15
N PRO A 19 60.89 8.31 37.27
CA PRO A 19 59.70 8.35 38.15
C PRO A 19 59.36 9.70 38.91
N THR A 20 58.45 9.62 39.91
CA THR A 20 58.29 10.43 41.17
C THR A 20 57.68 11.85 41.15
N SER A 21 56.84 12.29 42.12
CA SER A 21 56.30 11.64 43.36
C SER A 21 55.00 12.27 43.95
N SER A 22 54.21 11.41 44.63
CA SER A 22 53.30 11.60 45.80
C SER A 22 52.38 12.84 46.01
N LYS A 23 51.09 12.59 46.29
CA LYS A 23 50.50 12.68 47.67
C LYS A 23 49.02 12.20 47.81
N ASP A 24 48.82 11.19 48.66
CA ASP A 24 47.82 10.99 49.73
C ASP A 24 46.28 11.23 49.54
N SER A 25 45.60 10.11 49.27
CA SER A 25 44.37 9.52 49.90
C SER A 25 43.40 10.27 50.88
N VAL A 26 42.10 10.30 50.49
CA VAL A 26 40.84 10.02 51.31
C VAL A 26 40.52 11.13 52.39
N PRO A 27 39.29 11.36 53.01
CA PRO A 27 38.13 10.48 53.19
C PRO A 27 36.65 11.05 53.19
N THR A 28 35.69 10.12 53.06
CA THR A 28 34.38 9.93 53.77
C THR A 28 33.38 11.06 54.17
N SER A 29 32.14 10.93 53.65
CA SER A 29 30.82 10.75 54.34
C SER A 29 30.17 11.76 55.32
N SER A 30 28.84 11.91 55.11
CA SER A 30 27.71 11.81 56.09
C SER A 30 26.95 13.08 56.54
N LYS A 31 25.65 12.88 56.83
CA LYS A 31 24.67 13.74 57.54
C LYS A 31 24.11 14.96 56.75
N ASP A 32 22.86 15.44 56.95
CA ASP A 32 21.91 15.24 58.06
C ASP A 32 20.38 15.34 57.70
N SER A 33 19.54 14.82 58.63
CA SER A 33 18.11 15.06 58.97
C SER A 33 17.01 15.68 58.05
N ARG A 34 15.80 15.04 58.14
CA ARG A 34 14.41 15.54 57.86
C ARG A 34 13.95 16.67 58.85
N PRO A 35 12.64 17.08 59.02
CA PRO A 35 11.42 17.17 58.16
C PRO A 35 10.64 18.54 58.29
N THR A 36 9.37 18.62 57.80
CA THR A 36 8.16 19.32 58.36
C THR A 36 7.48 20.54 57.66
N SER A 37 6.25 20.28 57.19
CA SER A 37 4.95 20.95 57.48
C SER A 37 4.63 22.47 57.27
N SER A 38 3.62 22.69 56.39
CA SER A 38 2.30 23.30 56.67
C SER A 38 1.98 24.81 56.48
N LYS A 39 0.69 25.05 56.12
CA LYS A 39 -0.14 26.27 56.30
C LYS A 39 0.24 27.51 55.49
N ASP A 40 -0.64 28.46 55.14
CA ASP A 40 -2.10 28.64 54.97
C ASP A 40 -2.24 30.16 54.72
N SER A 41 -2.89 30.62 53.64
CA SER A 41 -3.46 31.99 53.62
C SER A 41 -4.41 32.25 52.44
N ARG A 42 -5.72 32.28 52.73
CA ARG A 42 -6.76 33.06 52.03
C ARG A 42 -6.64 34.56 52.41
N PRO A 43 -7.26 35.58 51.74
CA PRO A 43 -8.73 35.63 51.54
C PRO A 43 -9.36 36.52 50.40
N THR A 44 -10.69 36.34 50.23
CA THR A 44 -11.76 37.35 49.88
C THR A 44 -11.61 38.33 48.69
N SER A 45 -12.44 38.24 47.62
CA SER A 45 -13.82 38.81 47.43
C SER A 45 -13.81 40.15 46.63
N SER A 46 -14.82 40.61 45.86
CA SER A 46 -16.26 40.28 45.76
C SER A 46 -16.94 40.87 44.48
N LYS A 47 -18.10 40.31 44.05
CA LYS A 47 -19.18 40.90 43.19
C LYS A 47 -18.84 41.21 41.72
N ASP A 48 -19.70 41.02 40.71
CA ASP A 48 -21.02 40.36 40.51
C ASP A 48 -21.16 40.09 38.97
N SER A 49 -22.15 39.42 38.35
CA SER A 49 -23.52 39.03 38.73
C SER A 49 -23.98 37.67 38.13
N ARG A 50 -25.27 37.56 37.75
CA ARG A 50 -26.02 36.44 37.11
C ARG A 50 -26.16 36.63 35.58
N PRO A 51 -26.52 35.60 34.74
CA PRO A 51 -27.59 34.63 35.01
C PRO A 51 -27.54 33.16 34.50
N THR A 52 -28.28 32.32 35.23
CA THR A 52 -29.14 31.15 34.87
C THR A 52 -28.73 29.99 33.93
N SER A 53 -29.07 28.79 34.44
CA SER A 53 -29.58 27.57 33.77
C SER A 53 -28.68 26.72 32.86
N SER A 54 -28.14 25.66 33.48
CA SER A 54 -28.17 24.26 33.00
C SER A 54 -27.99 24.00 31.49
N LYS A 55 -26.76 23.64 31.11
CA LYS A 55 -26.51 22.65 30.05
C LYS A 55 -25.74 21.47 30.64
N VAL A 56 -26.27 20.26 30.45
CA VAL A 56 -25.53 19.02 30.68
C VAL A 56 -24.45 18.92 29.58
N PRO A 57 -23.19 18.59 29.90
CA PRO A 57 -22.14 18.55 28.89
C PRO A 57 -22.29 17.36 27.95
N VAL A 58 -22.24 17.65 26.65
CA VAL A 58 -22.01 16.66 25.59
C VAL A 58 -20.62 16.07 25.78
N ILE A 59 -20.51 14.75 25.84
CA ILE A 59 -19.22 14.05 25.81
C ILE A 59 -18.88 13.76 24.34
N THR A 60 -18.01 14.59 23.76
CA THR A 60 -17.26 14.26 22.54
C THR A 60 -15.81 13.98 22.93
N THR A 61 -15.37 12.73 22.73
CA THR A 61 -13.96 12.33 22.89
C THR A 61 -13.52 11.46 21.70
N PRO A 62 -12.55 11.91 20.88
CA PRO A 62 -12.06 11.14 19.74
C PRO A 62 -11.05 10.07 20.19
N ALA A 63 -11.56 8.94 20.69
CA ALA A 63 -10.75 7.78 21.11
C ALA A 63 -11.52 6.43 21.09
N GLN A 64 -12.62 6.32 20.34
CA GLN A 64 -13.49 5.13 20.34
C GLN A 64 -13.92 4.62 18.95
N THR A 65 -13.30 5.10 17.86
CA THR A 65 -13.63 4.67 16.49
C THR A 65 -13.22 3.22 16.19
N ASP A 66 -12.14 2.72 16.80
CA ASP A 66 -11.57 1.40 16.48
C ASP A 66 -12.29 0.21 17.14
N ASN A 67 -13.31 0.44 17.96
CA ASN A 67 -14.04 -0.63 18.67
C ASN A 67 -15.57 -0.64 18.41
N ILE A 68 -16.01 0.08 17.37
CA ILE A 68 -17.40 0.07 16.89
C ILE A 68 -17.57 -0.91 15.72
N ARG A 69 -16.55 -1.07 14.86
CA ARG A 69 -16.58 -1.98 13.69
C ARG A 69 -16.70 -3.47 14.05
N SER A 70 -16.29 -3.90 15.24
CA SER A 70 -16.14 -5.31 15.63
C SER A 70 -17.29 -5.89 16.46
N LYS A 71 -18.18 -5.06 17.03
CA LYS A 71 -19.13 -5.55 18.06
C LYS A 71 -20.35 -6.30 17.53
N TRP A 72 -20.84 -5.99 16.32
CA TRP A 72 -22.20 -6.41 15.89
C TRP A 72 -22.29 -7.06 14.50
N ARG A 73 -21.19 -7.20 13.74
CA ARG A 73 -21.20 -7.78 12.38
C ARG A 73 -21.75 -9.21 12.35
N ILE A 74 -21.38 -10.00 13.35
CA ILE A 74 -21.55 -11.45 13.53
C ILE A 74 -22.97 -11.99 13.27
N MET A 75 -24.00 -11.18 13.47
CA MET A 75 -25.37 -11.70 13.53
C MET A 75 -26.22 -11.39 12.31
N GLN A 76 -25.86 -10.40 11.48
CA GLN A 76 -26.73 -9.91 10.40
C GLN A 76 -25.98 -9.35 9.19
N ASN A 77 -26.33 -9.89 8.02
CA ASN A 77 -25.76 -9.61 6.69
C ASN A 77 -26.22 -8.26 6.10
N PHE A 78 -26.93 -7.43 6.86
CA PHE A 78 -27.55 -6.18 6.40
C PHE A 78 -27.45 -5.08 7.46
N LEU A 79 -27.61 -3.84 7.01
CA LEU A 79 -27.56 -2.64 7.85
C LEU A 79 -28.95 -2.00 7.89
N LEU A 80 -29.55 -1.82 9.06
CA LEU A 80 -30.81 -1.08 9.21
C LEU A 80 -30.57 0.29 9.81
N ILE A 81 -30.99 1.33 9.10
CA ILE A 81 -30.82 2.74 9.47
C ILE A 81 -32.18 3.41 9.63
N TRP A 82 -32.34 4.24 10.67
CA TRP A 82 -33.46 5.15 10.84
C TRP A 82 -32.97 6.61 10.88
N LEU A 83 -33.31 7.39 9.86
CA LEU A 83 -32.97 8.81 9.70
C LEU A 83 -34.21 9.68 9.97
N ASP A 84 -34.23 10.35 11.12
CA ASP A 84 -35.34 11.19 11.55
C ASP A 84 -34.86 12.24 12.59
N ALA A 85 -35.07 13.52 12.28
CA ALA A 85 -34.67 14.65 13.13
C ALA A 85 -35.43 14.73 14.47
N SER A 86 -36.50 13.96 14.64
CA SER A 86 -37.32 13.92 15.86
C SER A 86 -36.95 12.80 16.85
N ILE A 87 -35.95 11.96 16.51
CA ILE A 87 -35.49 10.86 17.35
C ILE A 87 -35.00 11.38 18.69
N ASP A 88 -35.69 10.98 19.75
CA ASP A 88 -35.34 11.24 21.13
C ASP A 88 -35.61 9.95 21.91
N GLN A 89 -34.53 9.29 22.33
CA GLN A 89 -34.58 7.98 22.98
C GLN A 89 -35.30 8.03 24.36
N THR A 90 -35.52 9.22 24.92
CA THR A 90 -36.32 9.38 26.16
C THR A 90 -37.83 9.29 25.92
N LYS A 91 -38.29 9.44 24.67
CA LYS A 91 -39.71 9.34 24.31
C LYS A 91 -40.16 7.89 24.15
N LYS A 92 -41.28 7.57 24.80
CA LYS A 92 -41.90 6.23 24.77
C LYS A 92 -42.25 5.74 23.37
N GLU A 93 -42.59 6.65 22.45
CA GLU A 93 -42.90 6.33 21.05
C GLU A 93 -41.64 5.92 20.27
N CYS A 94 -40.53 6.67 20.38
CA CYS A 94 -39.25 6.32 19.77
C CYS A 94 -38.72 4.98 20.32
N SER A 95 -38.83 4.74 21.63
CA SER A 95 -38.50 3.46 22.26
C SER A 95 -39.35 2.30 21.71
N SER A 96 -40.66 2.52 21.50
CA SER A 96 -41.56 1.52 20.92
C SER A 96 -41.28 1.24 19.44
N ILE A 97 -40.89 2.26 18.66
CA ILE A 97 -40.44 2.11 17.27
C ILE A 97 -39.12 1.33 17.21
N LEU A 98 -38.14 1.69 18.04
CA LEU A 98 -36.87 0.97 18.14
C LEU A 98 -37.07 -0.49 18.51
N THR A 99 -37.90 -0.79 19.51
CA THR A 99 -38.21 -2.18 19.91
C THR A 99 -38.82 -2.98 18.74
N GLN A 100 -39.69 -2.37 17.93
CA GLN A 100 -40.27 -3.01 16.75
C GLN A 100 -39.26 -3.24 15.63
N LEU A 101 -38.34 -2.30 15.39
CA LEU A 101 -37.24 -2.49 14.42
C LEU A 101 -36.21 -3.51 14.93
N GLN A 102 -35.95 -3.53 16.24
CA GLN A 102 -35.06 -4.48 16.90
C GLN A 102 -35.56 -5.92 16.84
N SER A 103 -36.87 -6.14 16.70
CA SER A 103 -37.42 -7.47 16.41
C SER A 103 -37.06 -8.02 15.01
N ILE A 104 -36.41 -7.22 14.17
CA ILE A 104 -35.99 -7.56 12.80
C ILE A 104 -34.48 -7.45 12.66
N ALA A 105 -33.91 -6.33 13.11
CA ALA A 105 -32.48 -6.05 13.06
C ALA A 105 -31.88 -5.97 14.47
N ASN A 106 -30.86 -6.77 14.78
CA ASN A 106 -30.21 -6.75 16.10
C ASN A 106 -29.55 -5.40 16.41
N ASP A 107 -29.10 -4.68 15.39
CA ASP A 107 -28.62 -3.29 15.48
C ASP A 107 -29.45 -2.38 14.55
N VAL A 108 -29.76 -1.17 15.03
CA VAL A 108 -30.57 -0.17 14.33
C VAL A 108 -29.90 1.19 14.50
N HIS A 109 -29.15 1.62 13.49
CA HIS A 109 -28.41 2.87 13.56
C HIS A 109 -29.38 4.06 13.39
N THR A 110 -29.45 4.93 14.39
CA THR A 110 -30.28 6.13 14.36
C THR A 110 -29.44 7.37 14.06
N PHE A 111 -29.86 8.17 13.09
CA PHE A 111 -29.26 9.47 12.78
C PHE A 111 -30.28 10.59 12.84
N THR A 112 -29.91 11.70 13.48
CA THR A 112 -30.69 12.94 13.46
C THR A 112 -30.27 13.88 12.33
N GLN A 113 -29.06 13.70 11.77
CA GLN A 113 -28.49 14.54 10.71
C GLN A 113 -28.21 13.73 9.44
N ARG A 114 -28.44 14.35 8.27
CA ARG A 114 -28.15 13.74 6.95
C ARG A 114 -26.66 13.45 6.78
N GLU A 115 -25.79 14.38 7.18
CA GLU A 115 -24.35 14.33 6.90
C GLU A 115 -23.67 13.19 7.65
N GLU A 116 -24.01 12.99 8.92
CA GLU A 116 -23.58 11.83 9.71
C GLU A 116 -24.03 10.51 9.07
N CYS A 117 -25.30 10.42 8.63
CA CYS A 117 -25.84 9.24 7.96
C CYS A 117 -25.15 8.92 6.62
N VAL A 118 -24.82 9.95 5.82
CA VAL A 118 -24.12 9.80 4.53
C VAL A 118 -22.67 9.40 4.75
N ASN A 119 -21.97 10.00 5.71
CA ASN A 119 -20.60 9.63 6.05
C ASN A 119 -20.55 8.18 6.54
N PHE A 120 -21.46 7.77 7.43
CA PHE A 120 -21.55 6.40 7.92
C PHE A 120 -21.81 5.38 6.81
N LEU A 121 -22.75 5.66 5.88
CA LEU A 121 -22.97 4.81 4.71
C LEU A 121 -21.71 4.72 3.83
N ASN A 122 -21.01 5.83 3.59
CA ASN A 122 -19.77 5.82 2.80
C ASN A 122 -18.61 5.07 3.50
N GLU A 123 -18.60 5.01 4.84
CA GLU A 123 -17.64 4.24 5.63
C GLU A 123 -17.97 2.74 5.77
N VAL A 124 -19.26 2.37 5.66
CA VAL A 124 -19.79 1.01 5.88
C VAL A 124 -20.44 0.50 4.59
N ASN A 125 -19.60 0.16 3.61
CA ASN A 125 -20.00 -0.33 2.30
C ASN A 125 -19.98 -1.87 2.16
N ASP A 126 -19.83 -2.59 3.27
CA ASP A 126 -19.62 -4.05 3.32
C ASP A 126 -20.91 -4.89 3.32
N ARG A 127 -22.08 -4.27 3.47
CA ARG A 127 -23.39 -4.94 3.62
C ARG A 127 -24.50 -4.18 2.88
N LYS A 128 -25.56 -4.88 2.45
CA LYS A 128 -26.75 -4.22 1.88
C LYS A 128 -27.42 -3.37 2.97
N ALA A 129 -27.63 -2.10 2.69
CA ALA A 129 -28.24 -1.15 3.60
C ALA A 129 -29.73 -0.91 3.29
N PHE A 130 -30.51 -0.83 4.36
CA PHE A 130 -31.94 -0.54 4.39
C PHE A 130 -32.14 0.71 5.23
N ILE A 131 -32.81 1.73 4.69
CA ILE A 131 -33.02 3.00 5.41
C ILE A 131 -34.50 3.35 5.51
N ILE A 132 -34.90 3.73 6.71
CA ILE A 132 -36.19 4.33 7.03
C ILE A 132 -35.96 5.82 7.19
N VAL A 133 -36.56 6.64 6.34
CA VAL A 133 -36.41 8.10 6.37
C VAL A 133 -37.74 8.74 6.73
N ALA A 134 -37.73 9.67 7.69
CA ALA A 134 -38.90 10.49 7.98
C ALA A 134 -39.28 11.33 6.75
N GLY A 135 -40.57 11.38 6.41
CA GLY A 135 -41.06 12.09 5.22
C GLY A 135 -40.64 13.56 5.16
N ALA A 136 -40.47 14.22 6.32
CA ALA A 136 -40.00 15.60 6.42
C ALA A 136 -38.55 15.79 5.96
N MET A 137 -37.68 14.77 6.09
CA MET A 137 -36.28 14.78 5.64
C MET A 137 -36.09 14.10 4.28
N GLY A 138 -37.01 13.22 3.89
CA GLY A 138 -36.85 12.34 2.73
C GLY A 138 -36.55 13.07 1.42
N GLU A 139 -37.18 14.22 1.17
CA GLU A 139 -37.01 14.98 -0.07
C GLU A 139 -35.63 15.67 -0.15
N GLU A 140 -35.05 16.07 0.98
CA GLU A 140 -33.72 16.70 1.06
C GLU A 140 -32.58 15.67 1.14
N ALA A 141 -32.83 14.50 1.74
CA ALA A 141 -31.82 13.45 1.88
C ALA A 141 -31.58 12.70 0.55
N MET A 142 -32.62 12.53 -0.28
CA MET A 142 -32.60 11.60 -1.41
C MET A 142 -31.45 11.79 -2.42
N PRO A 143 -31.11 13.04 -2.86
CA PRO A 143 -30.01 13.27 -3.80
C PRO A 143 -28.62 12.81 -3.30
N TYR A 144 -28.46 12.60 -1.99
CA TYR A 144 -27.19 12.22 -1.37
C TYR A 144 -27.12 10.73 -1.02
N ILE A 145 -28.26 10.08 -0.80
CA ILE A 145 -28.31 8.65 -0.41
C ILE A 145 -28.68 7.70 -1.55
N HIS A 146 -29.43 8.17 -2.56
CA HIS A 146 -29.98 7.28 -3.60
C HIS A 146 -28.88 6.54 -4.37
N ASP A 147 -27.83 7.24 -4.79
CA ASP A 147 -26.81 6.68 -5.67
C ASP A 147 -25.74 5.84 -4.93
N ILE A 148 -25.84 5.73 -3.60
CA ILE A 148 -24.97 4.88 -2.78
C ILE A 148 -25.19 3.41 -3.17
N SER A 149 -24.15 2.76 -3.69
CA SER A 149 -24.23 1.45 -4.36
C SER A 149 -24.83 0.33 -3.49
N HIS A 150 -24.39 0.23 -2.24
CA HIS A 150 -24.84 -0.80 -1.29
C HIS A 150 -26.19 -0.48 -0.62
N LEU A 151 -26.75 0.73 -0.80
CA LEU A 151 -28.09 1.05 -0.33
C LEU A 151 -29.12 0.36 -1.25
N HIS A 152 -29.85 -0.61 -0.70
CA HIS A 152 -30.75 -1.48 -1.46
C HIS A 152 -32.20 -0.99 -1.46
N SER A 153 -32.72 -0.55 -0.31
CA SER A 153 -34.13 -0.16 -0.17
C SER A 153 -34.35 0.99 0.80
N ILE A 154 -35.21 1.93 0.38
CA ILE A 154 -35.58 3.14 1.11
C ILE A 154 -37.08 3.08 1.43
N TYR A 155 -37.44 3.28 2.69
CA TYR A 155 -38.83 3.38 3.16
C TYR A 155 -39.09 4.76 3.73
N ILE A 156 -40.21 5.36 3.35
CA ILE A 156 -40.62 6.67 3.88
C ILE A 156 -41.68 6.47 4.97
N LEU A 157 -41.40 6.93 6.18
CA LEU A 157 -42.35 6.98 7.29
C LEU A 157 -42.93 8.40 7.39
N CYS A 158 -44.25 8.56 7.23
CA CYS A 158 -44.88 9.89 7.25
C CYS A 158 -46.36 9.88 7.63
N HIS A 159 -46.86 10.96 8.22
CA HIS A 159 -48.29 11.07 8.57
C HIS A 159 -49.21 11.29 7.35
N ASN A 160 -48.71 11.89 6.26
CA ASN A 160 -49.50 12.18 5.06
C ASN A 160 -48.90 11.50 3.82
N LYS A 161 -49.35 10.27 3.55
CA LYS A 161 -48.88 9.47 2.41
C LYS A 161 -49.02 10.20 1.07
N ALA A 162 -50.14 10.87 0.83
CA ALA A 162 -50.41 11.55 -0.45
C ALA A 162 -49.37 12.64 -0.78
N LYS A 163 -48.91 13.39 0.22
CA LYS A 163 -47.86 14.41 0.06
C LYS A 163 -46.54 13.82 -0.46
N HIS A 164 -46.12 12.68 0.10
CA HIS A 164 -44.79 12.13 -0.18
C HIS A 164 -44.77 11.22 -1.42
N THR A 165 -45.87 10.51 -1.74
CA THR A 165 -45.95 9.65 -2.94
C THR A 165 -45.49 10.36 -4.22
N VAL A 166 -45.86 11.64 -4.41
CA VAL A 166 -45.64 12.40 -5.65
C VAL A 166 -44.17 12.60 -6.01
N TRP A 167 -43.28 12.83 -5.04
CA TRP A 167 -41.84 12.96 -5.32
C TRP A 167 -41.11 11.61 -5.22
N THR A 168 -41.60 10.67 -4.42
CA THR A 168 -40.95 9.37 -4.24
C THR A 168 -40.90 8.53 -5.52
N THR A 169 -41.86 8.69 -6.43
CA THR A 169 -41.88 8.01 -7.75
C THR A 169 -40.71 8.40 -8.67
N LYS A 170 -39.97 9.47 -8.36
CA LYS A 170 -38.76 9.88 -9.10
C LYS A 170 -37.52 9.04 -8.77
N TRP A 171 -37.56 8.23 -7.70
CA TRP A 171 -36.40 7.56 -7.11
C TRP A 171 -36.62 6.04 -7.04
N SER A 172 -35.83 5.27 -7.80
CA SER A 172 -36.09 3.84 -8.03
C SER A 172 -35.86 2.94 -6.81
N LYS A 173 -35.05 3.39 -5.85
CA LYS A 173 -34.78 2.65 -4.60
C LYS A 173 -35.84 2.82 -3.51
N ILE A 174 -36.83 3.71 -3.69
CA ILE A 174 -37.90 3.88 -2.71
C ILE A 174 -38.95 2.76 -2.90
N LYS A 175 -39.00 1.82 -1.94
CA LYS A 175 -39.88 0.64 -2.01
C LYS A 175 -41.27 0.88 -1.43
N GLY A 176 -41.46 1.93 -0.62
CA GLY A 176 -42.78 2.24 -0.08
C GLY A 176 -42.87 3.49 0.78
N VAL A 177 -44.06 4.09 0.78
CA VAL A 177 -44.48 5.19 1.66
C VAL A 177 -45.53 4.67 2.63
N HIS A 178 -45.25 4.79 3.93
CA HIS A 178 -46.01 4.15 5.01
C HIS A 178 -46.37 5.16 6.11
N THR A 179 -47.54 4.99 6.70
CA THR A 179 -48.03 5.75 7.85
C THR A 179 -47.73 5.09 9.19
N GLU A 180 -47.43 3.78 9.18
CA GLU A 180 -47.14 2.99 10.37
C GLU A 180 -45.85 2.18 10.21
N ILE A 181 -45.04 2.15 11.27
CA ILE A 181 -43.80 1.36 11.31
C ILE A 181 -44.07 -0.14 11.10
N LYS A 182 -45.19 -0.66 11.61
CA LYS A 182 -45.60 -2.07 11.44
C LYS A 182 -45.69 -2.52 9.98
N SER A 183 -46.07 -1.62 9.08
CA SER A 183 -46.11 -1.91 7.64
C SER A 183 -44.71 -2.03 7.04
N ILE A 184 -43.78 -1.17 7.48
CA ILE A 184 -42.36 -1.23 7.10
C ILE A 184 -41.73 -2.51 7.67
N CYS A 185 -42.00 -2.82 8.95
CA CYS A 185 -41.53 -4.03 9.62
C CYS A 185 -41.88 -5.31 8.84
N LYS A 186 -43.14 -5.47 8.40
CA LYS A 186 -43.55 -6.62 7.58
C LYS A 186 -42.82 -6.69 6.23
N ALA A 187 -42.61 -5.55 5.57
CA ALA A 187 -41.87 -5.51 4.31
C ALA A 187 -40.39 -5.87 4.49
N LEU A 188 -39.76 -5.34 5.54
CA LEU A 188 -38.37 -5.67 5.92
C LEU A 188 -38.22 -7.15 6.28
N GLN A 189 -39.13 -7.74 7.06
CA GLN A 189 -39.09 -9.17 7.41
C GLN A 189 -39.06 -10.07 6.17
N VAL A 190 -39.89 -9.78 5.15
CA VAL A 190 -39.91 -10.56 3.90
C VAL A 190 -38.59 -10.42 3.14
N ILE A 191 -38.08 -9.20 2.98
CA ILE A 191 -36.88 -8.94 2.16
C ILE A 191 -35.60 -9.41 2.87
N VAL A 192 -35.50 -9.26 4.19
CA VAL A 192 -34.40 -9.82 5.00
C VAL A 192 -34.40 -11.35 4.94
N LYS A 193 -35.57 -11.99 5.00
CA LYS A 193 -35.68 -13.45 4.87
C LYS A 193 -35.21 -13.94 3.49
N GLN A 194 -35.61 -13.25 2.41
CA GLN A 194 -35.13 -13.53 1.05
C GLN A 194 -33.61 -13.35 0.95
N HIS A 195 -33.09 -12.21 1.40
CA HIS A 195 -31.66 -11.90 1.39
C HIS A 195 -30.81 -12.97 2.07
N ASN A 196 -31.25 -13.47 3.23
CA ASN A 196 -30.54 -14.51 3.97
C ASN A 196 -30.58 -15.88 3.24
N GLN A 197 -31.64 -16.19 2.48
CA GLN A 197 -31.74 -17.43 1.69
C GLN A 197 -30.87 -17.42 0.41
N ASP A 198 -30.69 -16.24 -0.20
CA ASP A 198 -29.81 -16.03 -1.35
C ASP A 198 -28.31 -15.96 -0.97
N SER A 199 -27.98 -15.71 0.30
CA SER A 199 -26.61 -15.45 0.79
C SER A 199 -25.64 -16.66 0.86
N ILE A 200 -26.02 -17.83 0.32
CA ILE A 200 -25.17 -19.03 0.41
C ILE A 200 -23.87 -18.84 -0.39
N SER A 201 -22.73 -19.00 0.29
CA SER A 201 -21.41 -19.02 -0.35
C SER A 201 -21.30 -20.21 -1.31
N VAL A 202 -21.05 -19.90 -2.58
CA VAL A 202 -20.73 -20.83 -3.65
C VAL A 202 -19.27 -20.59 -4.06
N SER A 203 -18.52 -21.65 -4.37
CA SER A 203 -17.23 -21.51 -5.02
C SER A 203 -17.12 -22.33 -6.30
N PHE A 204 -16.44 -21.74 -7.28
CA PHE A 204 -16.27 -22.29 -8.63
C PHE A 204 -14.81 -22.72 -8.81
N VAL A 205 -14.59 -23.96 -9.25
CA VAL A 205 -13.27 -24.60 -9.20
C VAL A 205 -12.92 -25.18 -10.58
N ASN A 206 -11.98 -24.53 -11.26
CA ASN A 206 -11.42 -25.05 -12.52
C ASN A 206 -10.20 -25.93 -12.21
N VAL A 207 -10.43 -27.24 -12.08
CA VAL A 207 -9.41 -28.16 -11.55
C VAL A 207 -8.28 -28.36 -12.54
N ASN A 208 -8.57 -28.37 -13.84
CA ASN A 208 -7.52 -28.48 -14.87
C ASN A 208 -6.54 -27.30 -14.82
N LYS A 209 -7.01 -26.07 -14.55
CA LYS A 209 -6.13 -24.91 -14.32
C LYS A 209 -5.36 -25.05 -13.00
N ILE A 210 -5.98 -25.51 -11.91
CA ILE A 210 -5.33 -25.69 -10.60
C ILE A 210 -4.26 -26.79 -10.60
N ILE A 211 -4.44 -27.88 -11.37
CA ILE A 211 -3.42 -28.93 -11.47
C ILE A 211 -2.25 -28.47 -12.36
N SER A 212 -2.53 -27.76 -13.46
CA SER A 212 -1.50 -27.29 -14.41
C SER A 212 -0.72 -26.06 -13.95
N SER A 213 -1.35 -25.13 -13.22
CA SER A 213 -0.69 -23.97 -12.61
C SER A 213 -0.40 -24.26 -11.13
N GLN A 214 0.87 -24.24 -10.75
CA GLN A 214 1.30 -24.90 -9.52
C GLN A 214 1.15 -24.06 -8.24
N GLY A 215 -0.09 -23.88 -7.77
CA GLY A 215 -0.40 -23.41 -6.41
C GLY A 215 -1.90 -23.38 -6.09
N LEU A 216 -2.27 -23.45 -4.80
CA LEU A 216 -3.66 -23.34 -4.33
C LEU A 216 -4.33 -21.97 -4.51
N SER A 217 -3.57 -20.95 -4.87
CA SER A 217 -3.99 -19.53 -5.01
C SER A 217 -5.20 -19.24 -5.90
N GLN A 218 -5.50 -20.13 -6.85
CA GLN A 218 -6.59 -19.95 -7.80
C GLN A 218 -7.91 -20.51 -7.31
N LEU A 219 -7.91 -21.21 -6.18
CA LEU A 219 -9.14 -21.53 -5.46
C LEU A 219 -9.61 -20.28 -4.73
N GLU A 220 -10.93 -20.08 -4.72
CA GLU A 220 -11.52 -19.08 -3.85
C GLU A 220 -11.24 -19.45 -2.39
N PRO A 221 -10.77 -18.52 -1.53
CA PRO A 221 -10.41 -18.85 -0.15
C PRO A 221 -11.55 -19.51 0.63
N SER A 222 -12.81 -19.17 0.34
CA SER A 222 -14.01 -19.82 0.88
C SER A 222 -14.06 -21.33 0.63
N PHE A 223 -13.55 -21.84 -0.50
CA PHE A 223 -13.44 -23.28 -0.75
C PHE A 223 -12.46 -23.93 0.22
N ILE A 224 -11.23 -23.41 0.28
CA ILE A 224 -10.14 -23.99 1.11
C ILE A 224 -10.49 -23.87 2.60
N TYR A 225 -10.98 -22.71 3.03
CA TYR A 225 -11.38 -22.51 4.41
C TYR A 225 -12.56 -23.42 4.79
N ALA A 226 -13.60 -23.56 3.96
CA ALA A 226 -14.72 -24.46 4.25
C ALA A 226 -14.28 -25.94 4.31
N HIS A 227 -13.34 -26.35 3.45
CA HIS A 227 -12.74 -27.68 3.51
C HIS A 227 -12.00 -27.92 4.84
N ILE A 228 -11.08 -27.03 5.20
CA ILE A 228 -10.25 -27.18 6.40
C ILE A 228 -11.07 -26.98 7.68
N PHE A 229 -12.03 -26.05 7.69
CA PHE A 229 -13.01 -25.94 8.79
C PHE A 229 -13.76 -27.25 8.97
N LYS A 230 -14.26 -27.89 7.90
CA LYS A 230 -14.94 -29.19 8.01
C LYS A 230 -14.02 -30.26 8.61
N GLU A 231 -12.78 -30.38 8.14
CA GLU A 231 -11.80 -31.33 8.71
C GLU A 231 -11.53 -31.09 10.21
N ILE A 232 -11.36 -29.82 10.63
CA ILE A 232 -11.05 -29.46 12.03
C ILE A 232 -12.28 -29.60 12.92
N LEU A 233 -13.45 -29.10 12.49
CA LEU A 233 -14.67 -29.07 13.29
C LEU A 233 -15.17 -30.48 13.62
N LEU A 234 -14.99 -31.44 12.71
CA LEU A 234 -15.34 -32.85 12.96
C LEU A 234 -14.47 -33.51 14.05
N GLN A 235 -13.27 -32.98 14.31
CA GLN A 235 -12.37 -33.42 15.38
C GLN A 235 -12.67 -32.77 16.75
N ILE A 236 -13.59 -31.80 16.84
CA ILE A 236 -13.89 -31.10 18.10
C ILE A 236 -14.83 -31.92 18.99
N ASP A 237 -14.39 -32.27 20.19
CA ASP A 237 -15.25 -32.94 21.17
C ASP A 237 -16.43 -32.06 21.64
N ARG A 238 -17.61 -32.67 21.71
CA ARG A 238 -18.81 -32.03 22.26
C ARG A 238 -18.65 -31.91 23.77
N SER A 239 -18.56 -30.67 24.25
CA SER A 239 -18.45 -30.35 25.68
C SER A 239 -19.54 -29.35 26.10
N GLU A 240 -20.12 -29.55 27.29
CA GLU A 240 -21.06 -28.56 27.85
C GLU A 240 -20.44 -27.17 28.00
N THR A 241 -19.12 -27.12 28.24
CA THR A 241 -18.35 -25.88 28.30
C THR A 241 -18.40 -25.12 26.98
N ALA A 242 -18.28 -25.79 25.82
CA ALA A 242 -18.38 -25.11 24.52
C ALA A 242 -19.78 -24.52 24.28
N ILE A 243 -20.84 -25.22 24.71
CA ILE A 243 -22.22 -24.76 24.63
C ILE A 243 -22.42 -23.51 25.50
N LYS A 244 -21.97 -23.55 26.75
CA LYS A 244 -22.04 -22.41 27.71
C LYS A 244 -21.21 -21.21 27.21
N ASP A 245 -20.01 -21.44 26.68
CA ASP A 245 -19.15 -20.43 26.07
C ASP A 245 -19.81 -19.71 24.89
N PHE A 246 -20.51 -20.48 24.04
CA PHE A 246 -21.26 -19.93 22.91
C PHE A 246 -22.47 -19.13 23.37
N ILE A 247 -23.25 -19.64 24.33
CA ILE A 247 -24.40 -18.94 24.89
C ILE A 247 -23.97 -17.61 25.52
N GLN A 248 -22.87 -17.59 26.28
CA GLN A 248 -22.34 -16.35 26.86
C GLN A 248 -21.83 -15.39 25.77
N PHE A 249 -21.11 -15.89 24.78
CA PHE A 249 -20.67 -15.10 23.63
C PHE A 249 -21.84 -14.41 22.90
N VAL A 250 -22.93 -15.15 22.62
CA VAL A 250 -24.10 -14.57 21.97
C VAL A 250 -24.83 -13.60 22.92
N ARG A 251 -24.94 -13.87 24.24
CA ARG A 251 -25.48 -12.92 25.23
C ARG A 251 -24.73 -11.59 25.22
N ASP A 252 -23.40 -11.63 25.33
CA ASP A 252 -22.55 -10.43 25.35
C ASP A 252 -22.73 -9.58 24.07
N LYS A 253 -22.96 -10.24 22.93
CA LYS A 253 -23.24 -9.64 21.62
C LYS A 253 -24.74 -9.38 21.34
N CYS A 254 -25.65 -9.66 22.29
CA CYS A 254 -27.12 -9.51 22.14
C CYS A 254 -27.80 -8.62 23.19
N ASN A 255 -27.05 -8.02 24.11
CA ASN A 255 -27.58 -7.37 25.33
C ASN A 255 -28.73 -6.35 25.13
N ASN A 256 -28.93 -5.82 23.92
CA ASN A 256 -29.96 -4.83 23.60
C ASN A 256 -31.23 -5.41 22.92
N ASN A 257 -31.28 -6.70 22.56
CA ASN A 257 -32.42 -7.30 21.85
C ASN A 257 -33.18 -8.33 22.72
N ALA A 258 -34.31 -7.91 23.29
CA ALA A 258 -35.16 -8.77 24.13
C ALA A 258 -35.72 -10.01 23.39
N VAL A 259 -35.94 -9.95 22.07
CA VAL A 259 -36.43 -11.11 21.30
C VAL A 259 -35.33 -12.17 21.19
N THR A 260 -34.12 -11.75 20.79
CA THR A 260 -32.97 -12.64 20.68
C THR A 260 -32.53 -13.18 22.04
N LEU A 261 -32.59 -12.38 23.11
CA LEU A 261 -32.32 -12.84 24.49
C LEU A 261 -33.29 -13.95 24.94
N ASN A 262 -34.58 -13.85 24.60
CA ASN A 262 -35.53 -14.93 24.87
C ASN A 262 -35.20 -16.21 24.08
N GLN A 263 -34.83 -16.09 22.80
CA GLN A 263 -34.37 -17.24 21.99
C GLN A 263 -33.11 -17.90 22.56
N ILE A 264 -32.18 -17.13 23.14
CA ILE A 264 -30.97 -17.66 23.78
C ILE A 264 -31.31 -18.43 25.07
N VAL A 265 -32.25 -17.95 25.89
CA VAL A 265 -32.70 -18.67 27.10
C VAL A 265 -33.40 -19.97 26.74
N GLU A 266 -34.21 -19.98 25.67
CA GLU A 266 -34.84 -21.19 25.14
C GLU A 266 -33.79 -22.19 24.61
N PHE A 267 -32.78 -21.70 23.86
CA PHE A 267 -31.66 -22.51 23.39
C PHE A 267 -30.88 -23.13 24.54
N GLU A 268 -30.52 -22.36 25.57
CA GLU A 268 -29.81 -22.86 26.76
C GLU A 268 -30.57 -23.97 27.48
N ARG A 269 -31.90 -23.86 27.57
CA ARG A 269 -32.75 -24.84 28.26
C ARG A 269 -32.99 -26.10 27.42
N ASP A 270 -33.30 -25.93 26.13
CA ASP A 270 -33.91 -26.99 25.32
C ASP A 270 -32.97 -27.59 24.26
N TYR A 271 -31.74 -27.07 24.07
CA TYR A 271 -30.82 -27.56 23.04
C TYR A 271 -30.55 -29.07 23.12
N SER A 272 -30.43 -29.65 24.30
CA SER A 272 -30.23 -31.10 24.46
C SER A 272 -31.48 -31.95 24.20
N SER A 273 -32.66 -31.34 24.14
CA SER A 273 -33.95 -32.04 23.95
C SER A 273 -34.44 -32.03 22.50
N GLN A 274 -33.87 -31.17 21.67
CA GLN A 274 -34.23 -30.97 20.26
C GLN A 274 -33.05 -31.27 19.35
N SER A 275 -33.32 -31.50 18.08
CA SER A 275 -32.29 -31.84 17.10
C SER A 275 -31.52 -30.59 16.60
N SER A 276 -30.26 -30.73 16.19
CA SER A 276 -29.49 -29.60 15.63
C SER A 276 -30.11 -29.10 14.31
N ILE A 277 -30.69 -30.01 13.52
CA ILE A 277 -31.47 -29.67 12.31
C ILE A 277 -32.74 -28.86 12.68
N TRP A 278 -33.42 -29.19 13.77
CA TRP A 278 -34.57 -28.44 14.28
C TRP A 278 -34.19 -26.99 14.61
N TRP A 279 -33.07 -26.80 15.33
CA TRP A 279 -32.56 -25.46 15.66
C TRP A 279 -32.09 -24.66 14.45
N TYR A 280 -31.49 -25.33 13.45
CA TYR A 280 -31.06 -24.68 12.22
C TYR A 280 -32.24 -24.26 11.31
N THR A 281 -33.31 -25.06 11.26
CA THR A 281 -34.50 -24.78 10.44
C THR A 281 -35.51 -23.85 11.11
N ARG A 282 -35.40 -23.66 12.43
CA ARG A 282 -36.18 -22.67 13.17
C ARG A 282 -35.72 -21.23 12.87
N GLU A 283 -36.69 -20.31 12.71
CA GLU A 283 -36.42 -18.87 12.59
C GLU A 283 -35.80 -18.31 13.88
N SER A 284 -34.46 -18.38 13.95
CA SER A 284 -33.66 -18.00 15.10
C SER A 284 -32.33 -17.37 14.67
N PHE A 285 -31.60 -16.80 15.63
CA PHE A 285 -30.26 -16.26 15.39
C PHE A 285 -29.26 -17.30 14.86
N ILE A 286 -29.46 -18.60 15.14
CA ILE A 286 -28.53 -19.68 14.75
C ILE A 286 -28.35 -19.74 13.23
N TYR A 287 -29.44 -19.75 12.46
CA TYR A 287 -29.38 -19.82 10.99
C TYR A 287 -28.65 -18.61 10.39
N GLN A 288 -28.98 -17.41 10.88
CA GLN A 288 -28.41 -16.14 10.38
C GLN A 288 -26.91 -16.07 10.69
N MET A 289 -26.56 -16.28 11.96
CA MET A 289 -25.18 -16.23 12.46
C MET A 289 -24.31 -17.29 11.79
N LEU A 290 -24.76 -18.54 11.64
CA LEU A 290 -23.96 -19.60 11.02
C LEU A 290 -23.65 -19.27 9.55
N ASN A 291 -24.68 -18.96 8.77
CA ASN A 291 -24.51 -18.70 7.34
C ASN A 291 -23.68 -17.45 7.07
N TRP A 292 -23.88 -16.38 7.86
CA TRP A 292 -23.04 -15.19 7.78
C TRP A 292 -21.60 -15.49 8.15
N SER A 293 -21.36 -16.16 9.28
CA SER A 293 -20.00 -16.42 9.77
C SER A 293 -19.20 -17.23 8.77
N LEU A 294 -19.80 -18.24 8.14
CA LEU A 294 -19.16 -19.01 7.05
C LEU A 294 -18.98 -18.18 5.76
N GLN A 295 -19.93 -17.32 5.40
CA GLN A 295 -19.84 -16.47 4.20
C GLN A 295 -18.76 -15.38 4.34
N ALA A 296 -18.72 -14.69 5.47
CA ALA A 296 -17.79 -13.61 5.80
C ALA A 296 -16.46 -14.11 6.40
N LEU A 297 -16.36 -15.41 6.69
CA LEU A 297 -15.20 -16.09 7.28
C LEU A 297 -14.82 -15.50 8.65
N GLU A 298 -15.82 -15.12 9.45
CA GLU A 298 -15.63 -14.55 10.78
C GLU A 298 -15.18 -15.62 11.78
N VAL A 299 -13.92 -15.56 12.22
CA VAL A 299 -13.26 -16.70 12.87
C VAL A 299 -13.76 -16.96 14.29
N GLU A 300 -13.89 -15.94 15.14
CA GLU A 300 -14.39 -16.06 16.51
C GLU A 300 -15.80 -16.73 16.54
N PRO A 301 -16.79 -16.30 15.72
CA PRO A 301 -18.07 -16.99 15.56
C PRO A 301 -17.96 -18.46 15.14
N ILE A 302 -17.19 -18.79 14.08
CA ILE A 302 -17.06 -20.18 13.61
C ILE A 302 -16.45 -21.06 14.72
N MET A 303 -15.44 -20.55 15.43
CA MET A 303 -14.84 -21.25 16.57
C MET A 303 -15.83 -21.50 17.71
N LYS A 304 -16.71 -20.53 18.01
CA LYS A 304 -17.72 -20.66 19.08
C LYS A 304 -18.90 -21.54 18.65
N MET A 305 -19.30 -21.52 17.38
CA MET A 305 -20.33 -22.39 16.80
C MET A 305 -19.83 -23.80 16.44
N GLY A 306 -18.53 -24.10 16.63
CA GLY A 306 -17.93 -25.33 16.15
C GLY A 306 -18.61 -26.63 16.62
N PHE A 307 -19.08 -26.65 17.88
CA PHE A 307 -19.86 -27.79 18.40
C PHE A 307 -21.19 -27.96 17.64
N PHE A 308 -21.89 -26.86 17.34
CA PHE A 308 -23.18 -26.90 16.66
C PHE A 308 -23.02 -27.30 15.20
N ILE A 309 -21.98 -26.80 14.52
CA ILE A 309 -21.66 -27.18 13.14
C ILE A 309 -21.34 -28.68 13.05
N ARG A 310 -20.59 -29.23 14.02
CA ARG A 310 -20.33 -30.67 14.13
C ARG A 310 -21.61 -31.45 14.42
N ASP A 311 -22.37 -31.10 15.45
CA ASP A 311 -23.60 -31.83 15.82
C ASP A 311 -24.63 -31.79 14.67
N LEU A 312 -24.70 -30.69 13.89
CA LEU A 312 -25.50 -30.60 12.67
C LEU A 312 -24.98 -31.53 11.56
N HIS A 313 -23.67 -31.59 11.34
CA HIS A 313 -23.08 -32.53 10.37
C HIS A 313 -23.32 -33.99 10.75
N CYS A 314 -23.02 -34.37 12.00
CA CYS A 314 -23.19 -35.74 12.49
C CYS A 314 -24.65 -36.19 12.44
N GLN A 315 -25.62 -35.29 12.68
CA GLN A 315 -27.03 -35.62 12.53
C GLN A 315 -27.43 -35.86 11.06
N ILE A 316 -26.91 -35.07 10.11
CA ILE A 316 -27.13 -35.31 8.68
C ILE A 316 -26.51 -36.64 8.25
N GLU A 317 -25.30 -36.95 8.73
CA GLU A 317 -24.61 -38.22 8.49
C GLU A 317 -25.38 -39.42 9.07
N GLU A 318 -25.93 -39.31 10.28
CA GLU A 318 -26.73 -40.36 10.90
C GLU A 318 -28.02 -40.61 10.11
N LEU A 319 -28.78 -39.55 9.79
CA LEU A 319 -30.00 -39.65 8.99
C LEU A 319 -29.72 -40.17 7.58
N HIS A 320 -28.63 -39.74 6.95
CA HIS A 320 -28.16 -40.29 5.67
C HIS A 320 -28.00 -41.82 5.78
N LYS A 321 -27.23 -42.30 6.76
CA LYS A 321 -27.01 -43.74 7.02
C LYS A 321 -28.26 -44.51 7.42
N GLN A 322 -29.32 -43.85 7.90
CA GLN A 322 -30.62 -44.49 8.15
C GLN A 322 -31.43 -44.58 6.85
N GLN A 323 -31.48 -43.50 6.07
CA GLN A 323 -32.33 -43.36 4.87
C GLN A 323 -31.78 -44.11 3.65
N THR A 324 -30.44 -44.26 3.52
CA THR A 324 -29.82 -44.93 2.35
C THR A 324 -29.64 -46.44 2.51
N LYS A 325 -29.90 -47.03 3.69
CA LYS A 325 -29.73 -48.47 3.95
C LYS A 325 -30.72 -49.36 3.18
N ASP A 326 -31.99 -48.93 3.12
CA ASP A 326 -33.08 -49.72 2.52
C ASP A 326 -33.51 -49.20 1.14
N SER A 327 -33.01 -48.02 0.73
CA SER A 327 -33.30 -47.45 -0.59
C SER A 327 -32.65 -48.29 -1.69
N HIS A 328 -33.45 -48.82 -2.62
CA HIS A 328 -32.90 -49.34 -3.87
C HIS A 328 -32.17 -48.18 -4.59
N ASN A 329 -30.91 -48.39 -5.00
CA ASN A 329 -30.00 -47.40 -5.62
C ASN A 329 -30.56 -46.72 -6.90
N LYS A 330 -31.58 -45.88 -6.74
CA LYS A 330 -32.19 -45.07 -7.79
C LYS A 330 -31.82 -43.63 -7.54
N SER A 331 -31.04 -43.08 -8.46
CA SER A 331 -30.73 -41.65 -8.44
C SER A 331 -32.01 -40.82 -8.50
N PHE A 332 -32.03 -39.71 -7.77
CA PHE A 332 -33.16 -38.79 -7.73
C PHE A 332 -32.70 -37.36 -8.02
N ILE A 333 -33.67 -36.47 -8.27
CA ILE A 333 -33.39 -35.08 -8.62
C ILE A 333 -33.98 -34.18 -7.52
N VAL A 334 -33.20 -33.19 -7.08
CA VAL A 334 -33.64 -32.09 -6.25
C VAL A 334 -33.31 -30.75 -6.89
N TYR A 335 -34.03 -29.71 -6.50
CA TYR A 335 -33.96 -28.39 -7.08
C TYR A 335 -33.61 -27.35 -6.03
N ARG A 336 -32.91 -26.30 -6.47
CA ARG A 336 -32.70 -25.07 -5.70
C ARG A 336 -32.66 -23.87 -6.63
N GLY A 337 -33.50 -22.87 -6.38
CA GLY A 337 -33.41 -21.58 -7.05
C GLY A 337 -32.85 -20.51 -6.13
N GLN A 338 -31.92 -19.70 -6.64
CA GLN A 338 -31.36 -18.53 -5.95
C GLN A 338 -30.84 -17.49 -6.95
N GLY A 339 -30.50 -16.32 -6.46
CA GLY A 339 -29.73 -15.33 -7.21
C GLY A 339 -28.24 -15.67 -7.29
N LEU A 340 -27.60 -15.26 -8.39
CA LEU A 340 -26.15 -15.03 -8.47
C LEU A 340 -25.87 -13.61 -8.98
N SER A 341 -24.75 -13.03 -8.53
CA SER A 341 -24.24 -11.79 -9.15
C SER A 341 -23.86 -12.07 -10.60
N LYS A 342 -23.88 -11.05 -11.47
CA LYS A 342 -23.42 -11.22 -12.85
C LYS A 342 -21.98 -11.76 -12.94
N ILE A 343 -21.10 -11.34 -12.02
CA ILE A 343 -19.70 -11.80 -11.96
C ILE A 343 -19.62 -13.29 -11.63
N ASP A 344 -20.40 -13.75 -10.65
CA ASP A 344 -20.39 -15.16 -10.24
C ASP A 344 -21.11 -16.06 -11.25
N PHE A 345 -22.10 -15.52 -11.97
CA PHE A 345 -22.69 -16.19 -13.11
C PHE A 345 -21.69 -16.33 -14.29
N ASP A 346 -20.91 -15.28 -14.59
CA ASP A 346 -19.83 -15.34 -15.60
C ASP A 346 -18.70 -16.32 -15.19
N LYS A 347 -18.48 -16.56 -13.89
CA LYS A 347 -17.61 -17.65 -13.40
C LYS A 347 -18.25 -19.02 -13.61
N LEU A 348 -19.52 -19.19 -13.21
CA LEU A 348 -20.27 -20.44 -13.36
C LEU A 348 -20.27 -20.92 -14.82
N GLN A 349 -20.50 -20.02 -15.78
CA GLN A 349 -20.42 -20.34 -17.21
C GLN A 349 -19.06 -20.89 -17.65
N LYS A 350 -17.95 -20.41 -17.05
CA LYS A 350 -16.58 -20.89 -17.31
C LYS A 350 -16.22 -22.18 -16.56
N THR A 351 -17.11 -22.64 -15.69
CA THR A 351 -16.92 -23.82 -14.82
C THR A 351 -17.72 -25.02 -15.32
N LYS A 352 -18.29 -24.93 -16.54
CA LYS A 352 -18.92 -26.07 -17.21
C LYS A 352 -17.95 -27.25 -17.31
N ASP A 353 -18.46 -28.44 -17.01
CA ASP A 353 -17.76 -29.72 -16.97
C ASP A 353 -16.68 -29.84 -15.85
N GLU A 354 -16.52 -28.80 -15.02
CA GLU A 354 -15.60 -28.72 -13.85
C GLU A 354 -16.38 -28.80 -12.52
N LEU A 355 -15.76 -28.40 -11.39
CA LEU A 355 -16.33 -28.55 -10.04
C LEU A 355 -16.88 -27.24 -9.46
N MET A 356 -17.93 -27.35 -8.64
CA MET A 356 -18.54 -26.25 -7.89
C MET A 356 -18.91 -26.74 -6.48
N SER A 357 -18.60 -25.95 -5.45
CA SER A 357 -19.01 -26.24 -4.07
C SER A 357 -20.09 -25.28 -3.57
N PHE A 358 -20.99 -25.80 -2.72
CA PHE A 358 -21.70 -24.99 -1.74
C PHE A 358 -20.95 -25.07 -0.42
N ASN A 359 -20.42 -23.94 0.05
CA ASN A 359 -19.51 -23.90 1.19
C ASN A 359 -20.27 -23.93 2.54
N ASN A 360 -21.52 -23.47 2.55
CA ASN A 360 -22.44 -23.60 3.70
C ASN A 360 -23.29 -24.89 3.59
N PHE A 361 -24.08 -25.18 4.62
CA PHE A 361 -25.13 -26.21 4.54
C PHE A 361 -26.20 -25.81 3.53
N LEU A 362 -26.67 -26.78 2.75
CA LEU A 362 -27.46 -26.54 1.55
C LEU A 362 -28.84 -27.21 1.67
N SER A 363 -29.90 -26.41 1.67
CA SER A 363 -31.29 -26.88 1.52
C SER A 363 -31.73 -26.85 0.06
N THR A 364 -32.45 -27.90 -0.33
CA THR A 364 -33.00 -28.18 -1.67
C THR A 364 -34.40 -28.81 -1.53
N SER A 365 -35.22 -28.74 -2.58
CA SER A 365 -36.58 -29.33 -2.58
C SER A 365 -36.79 -30.27 -3.76
N TYR A 366 -37.62 -31.30 -3.58
CA TYR A 366 -38.12 -32.12 -4.70
C TYR A 366 -39.02 -31.32 -5.66
N ASN A 367 -39.61 -30.21 -5.21
CA ASN A 367 -40.51 -29.40 -6.02
C ASN A 367 -39.75 -28.36 -6.86
N ARG A 368 -39.75 -28.56 -8.19
CA ARG A 368 -39.13 -27.65 -9.16
C ARG A 368 -39.74 -26.26 -9.14
N ASP A 369 -41.06 -26.12 -9.01
CA ASP A 369 -41.76 -24.85 -9.12
C ASP A 369 -41.53 -23.95 -7.90
N VAL A 370 -41.44 -24.55 -6.70
CA VAL A 370 -41.02 -23.85 -5.47
C VAL A 370 -39.63 -23.26 -5.64
N SER A 371 -38.70 -24.03 -6.21
CA SER A 371 -37.35 -23.59 -6.50
C SER A 371 -37.30 -22.52 -7.59
N LEU A 372 -38.01 -22.71 -8.70
CA LEU A 372 -38.09 -21.74 -9.79
C LEU A 372 -38.63 -20.38 -9.30
N SER A 373 -39.68 -20.38 -8.48
CA SER A 373 -40.22 -19.18 -7.85
C SER A 373 -39.18 -18.42 -7.02
N ASN A 374 -38.22 -19.12 -6.39
CA ASN A 374 -37.14 -18.48 -5.65
C ASN A 374 -36.11 -17.83 -6.60
N ALA A 375 -35.72 -18.50 -7.68
CA ALA A 375 -34.84 -17.91 -8.71
C ALA A 375 -35.46 -16.67 -9.38
N GLU A 376 -36.78 -16.65 -9.58
CA GLU A 376 -37.50 -15.53 -10.21
C GLU A 376 -37.63 -14.29 -9.32
N LYS A 377 -37.73 -14.43 -7.99
CA LYS A 377 -37.87 -13.28 -7.05
C LYS A 377 -36.70 -12.30 -7.14
N VAL A 378 -35.49 -12.80 -7.39
CA VAL A 378 -34.26 -11.99 -7.44
C VAL A 378 -34.19 -11.11 -8.69
N LEU A 379 -34.99 -11.37 -9.73
CA LEU A 379 -35.04 -10.56 -10.96
C LEU A 379 -35.52 -9.12 -10.75
N SER A 380 -36.06 -8.82 -9.56
CA SER A 380 -36.35 -7.45 -9.12
C SER A 380 -35.10 -6.59 -8.85
N GLU A 381 -33.91 -7.20 -8.82
CA GLU A 381 -32.61 -6.53 -8.84
C GLU A 381 -32.04 -6.50 -10.27
N ASN A 382 -31.43 -5.38 -10.68
CA ASN A 382 -30.92 -5.22 -12.06
C ASN A 382 -29.61 -5.99 -12.32
N ASP A 383 -28.77 -6.17 -11.29
CA ASP A 383 -27.41 -6.73 -11.42
C ASP A 383 -27.31 -8.24 -11.09
N MET A 384 -28.46 -8.87 -10.83
CA MET A 384 -28.58 -10.28 -10.48
C MET A 384 -29.14 -11.13 -11.64
N VAL A 385 -28.69 -12.38 -11.68
CA VAL A 385 -29.17 -13.45 -12.58
C VAL A 385 -29.88 -14.50 -11.74
N GLY A 386 -31.08 -14.91 -12.14
CA GLY A 386 -31.80 -16.01 -11.49
C GLY A 386 -31.26 -17.35 -11.95
N VAL A 387 -30.89 -18.24 -11.03
CA VAL A 387 -30.35 -19.57 -11.35
C VAL A 387 -31.16 -20.65 -10.64
N LEU A 388 -31.66 -21.59 -11.43
CA LEU A 388 -32.28 -22.85 -10.98
C LEU A 388 -31.26 -23.97 -11.13
N PHE A 389 -30.71 -24.43 -10.02
CA PHE A 389 -29.89 -25.63 -9.96
C PHE A 389 -30.80 -26.87 -9.96
N GLN A 390 -30.56 -27.78 -10.91
CA GLN A 390 -31.13 -29.12 -10.95
C GLN A 390 -30.03 -30.11 -10.57
N MET A 391 -30.12 -30.71 -9.37
CA MET A 391 -29.09 -31.55 -8.79
C MET A 391 -29.48 -33.03 -8.90
N THR A 392 -28.66 -33.82 -9.60
CA THR A 392 -28.78 -35.27 -9.70
C THR A 392 -28.00 -35.92 -8.56
N ILE A 393 -28.70 -36.66 -7.71
CA ILE A 393 -28.17 -37.27 -6.49
C ILE A 393 -28.15 -38.78 -6.63
N ASP A 394 -27.00 -39.40 -6.39
CA ASP A 394 -26.83 -40.84 -6.28
C ASP A 394 -26.73 -41.23 -4.79
N PRO A 395 -27.68 -42.01 -4.24
CA PRO A 395 -27.65 -42.45 -2.84
C PRO A 395 -26.46 -43.33 -2.45
N SER A 396 -25.71 -43.89 -3.41
CA SER A 396 -24.54 -44.71 -3.13
C SER A 396 -23.28 -43.89 -2.79
N VAL A 397 -23.33 -42.55 -2.91
CA VAL A 397 -22.22 -41.66 -2.57
C VAL A 397 -22.12 -41.51 -1.05
N THR A 398 -21.17 -42.23 -0.46
CA THR A 398 -20.95 -42.26 1.00
C THR A 398 -20.25 -41.03 1.57
N SER A 399 -19.59 -40.21 0.76
CA SER A 399 -18.70 -39.13 1.26
C SER A 399 -19.32 -37.74 1.32
N SER A 400 -20.44 -37.53 0.61
CA SER A 400 -21.23 -36.30 0.67
C SER A 400 -22.53 -36.56 1.42
N HIS A 401 -22.52 -36.37 2.74
CA HIS A 401 -23.69 -36.60 3.59
C HIS A 401 -24.85 -35.65 3.27
N PHE A 402 -26.03 -36.23 3.03
CA PHE A 402 -27.30 -35.55 2.83
C PHE A 402 -28.46 -36.36 3.40
N ALA A 403 -29.53 -35.71 3.85
CA ALA A 403 -30.71 -36.38 4.37
C ALA A 403 -32.01 -35.61 4.07
N SER A 404 -33.12 -36.34 3.99
CA SER A 404 -34.46 -35.76 4.15
C SER A 404 -34.64 -35.30 5.59
N ILE A 405 -35.14 -34.07 5.76
CA ILE A 405 -35.32 -33.45 7.08
C ILE A 405 -36.78 -33.23 7.48
N THR A 406 -37.74 -33.77 6.73
CA THR A 406 -39.18 -33.60 6.99
C THR A 406 -39.57 -33.94 8.43
N ASP A 407 -39.06 -35.06 8.96
CA ASP A 407 -39.43 -35.58 10.29
C ASP A 407 -38.67 -34.94 11.47
N VAL A 408 -37.65 -34.11 11.20
CA VAL A 408 -36.74 -33.54 12.21
C VAL A 408 -36.60 -32.01 12.15
N SER A 409 -37.18 -31.37 11.14
CA SER A 409 -37.16 -29.92 10.94
C SER A 409 -38.25 -29.21 11.73
N TYR A 410 -38.05 -27.94 12.05
CA TYR A 410 -39.05 -27.11 12.74
C TYR A 410 -40.34 -26.96 11.92
N SER A 411 -40.20 -26.72 10.61
CA SER A 411 -41.29 -26.45 9.68
C SER A 411 -41.93 -27.70 9.07
N HIS A 412 -41.38 -28.89 9.29
CA HIS A 412 -41.80 -30.15 8.66
C HIS A 412 -41.86 -30.04 7.12
N THR A 413 -40.93 -29.28 6.53
CA THR A 413 -40.88 -29.03 5.09
C THR A 413 -40.16 -30.16 4.35
N GLU A 414 -40.69 -30.56 3.19
CA GLU A 414 -40.09 -31.57 2.32
C GLU A 414 -38.83 -31.02 1.63
N GLU A 415 -37.72 -31.10 2.36
CA GLU A 415 -36.41 -30.62 1.95
C GLU A 415 -35.35 -31.73 2.09
N ILE A 416 -34.43 -31.78 1.11
CA ILE A 416 -33.18 -32.54 1.24
C ILE A 416 -32.08 -31.57 1.63
N PHE A 417 -31.40 -31.89 2.72
CA PHE A 417 -30.41 -31.06 3.37
C PHE A 417 -29.03 -31.71 3.30
N PHE A 418 -28.05 -30.97 2.77
CA PHE A 418 -26.67 -31.41 2.59
C PHE A 418 -25.74 -30.76 3.62
N SER A 419 -24.70 -31.51 4.01
CA SER A 419 -23.55 -31.01 4.78
C SER A 419 -22.94 -29.74 4.16
N MET A 420 -22.28 -28.93 4.99
CA MET A 420 -21.31 -27.93 4.52
C MET A 420 -20.23 -28.53 3.60
N HIS A 421 -19.72 -27.71 2.70
CA HIS A 421 -18.72 -28.07 1.69
C HIS A 421 -19.12 -29.33 0.91
N THR A 422 -20.28 -29.27 0.25
CA THR A 422 -20.73 -30.29 -0.71
C THR A 422 -20.30 -29.88 -2.11
N VAL A 423 -19.65 -30.79 -2.83
CA VAL A 423 -19.09 -30.55 -4.17
C VAL A 423 -19.92 -31.25 -5.25
N PHE A 424 -20.21 -30.51 -6.32
CA PHE A 424 -20.96 -30.95 -7.48
C PHE A 424 -20.13 -30.74 -8.76
N ARG A 425 -20.33 -31.60 -9.75
CA ARG A 425 -19.84 -31.39 -11.11
C ARG A 425 -20.86 -30.59 -11.90
N VAL A 426 -20.41 -29.52 -12.56
CA VAL A 426 -21.30 -28.64 -13.35
C VAL A 426 -21.53 -29.26 -14.72
N GLY A 427 -22.78 -29.56 -15.03
CA GLY A 427 -23.21 -30.10 -16.32
C GLY A 427 -23.67 -29.00 -17.27
N GLU A 428 -24.79 -29.25 -17.96
CA GLU A 428 -25.31 -28.32 -18.96
C GLU A 428 -25.94 -27.07 -18.33
N ILE A 429 -25.65 -25.90 -18.92
CA ILE A 429 -26.19 -24.59 -18.53
C ILE A 429 -27.09 -24.10 -19.67
N LYS A 430 -28.38 -23.88 -19.39
CA LYS A 430 -29.41 -23.51 -20.37
C LYS A 430 -30.19 -22.29 -19.91
N GLN A 431 -30.66 -21.49 -20.86
CA GLN A 431 -31.63 -20.42 -20.58
C GLN A 431 -33.03 -21.03 -20.52
N THR A 432 -33.86 -20.64 -19.56
CA THR A 432 -35.23 -21.17 -19.45
C THR A 432 -36.12 -20.59 -20.56
N VAL A 433 -37.03 -21.42 -21.10
CA VAL A 433 -37.90 -21.06 -22.23
C VAL A 433 -38.86 -19.91 -21.90
N ASN A 434 -39.24 -19.76 -20.63
CA ASN A 434 -40.26 -18.81 -20.19
C ASN A 434 -39.69 -17.44 -19.77
N ASN A 435 -38.39 -17.34 -19.45
CA ASN A 435 -37.80 -16.11 -18.93
C ASN A 435 -36.32 -16.00 -19.29
N SER A 436 -35.99 -14.99 -20.11
CA SER A 436 -34.62 -14.77 -20.61
C SER A 436 -33.60 -14.36 -19.53
N ARG A 437 -34.04 -14.04 -18.30
CA ARG A 437 -33.15 -13.75 -17.17
C ARG A 437 -32.97 -14.91 -16.18
N VAL A 438 -33.61 -16.06 -16.41
CA VAL A 438 -33.47 -17.26 -15.57
C VAL A 438 -32.77 -18.38 -16.33
N TRP A 439 -31.76 -18.97 -15.68
CA TRP A 439 -30.94 -20.04 -16.23
C TRP A 439 -31.11 -21.33 -15.40
N GLU A 440 -31.17 -22.46 -16.08
CA GLU A 440 -31.21 -23.80 -15.50
C GLU A 440 -29.83 -24.44 -15.63
N VAL A 441 -29.30 -24.93 -14.51
CA VAL A 441 -27.93 -25.43 -14.38
C VAL A 441 -27.99 -26.85 -13.82
N GLN A 442 -27.54 -27.82 -14.62
CA GLN A 442 -27.44 -29.19 -14.17
C GLN A 442 -26.20 -29.36 -13.28
N LEU A 443 -26.39 -30.03 -12.14
CA LEU A 443 -25.34 -30.41 -11.21
C LEU A 443 -25.43 -31.91 -10.93
N THR A 444 -24.29 -32.58 -10.78
CA THR A 444 -24.21 -33.99 -10.36
C THR A 444 -23.39 -34.08 -9.09
N LEU A 445 -23.89 -34.76 -8.06
CA LEU A 445 -23.17 -34.94 -6.80
C LEU A 445 -21.86 -35.70 -7.03
N THR A 446 -20.74 -35.20 -6.51
CA THR A 446 -19.43 -35.87 -6.63
C THR A 446 -19.17 -36.82 -5.47
N ASN A 447 -18.27 -37.78 -5.68
CA ASN A 447 -17.85 -38.78 -4.71
C ASN A 447 -16.32 -38.80 -4.55
N ASP A 448 -15.82 -39.53 -3.55
CA ASP A 448 -14.38 -39.61 -3.25
C ASP A 448 -13.52 -40.29 -4.33
N ASN A 449 -14.15 -40.91 -5.34
CA ASN A 449 -13.45 -41.48 -6.50
C ASN A 449 -13.40 -40.51 -7.68
N ASP A 450 -13.96 -39.30 -7.58
CA ASP A 450 -13.81 -38.27 -8.60
C ASP A 450 -12.33 -37.86 -8.70
N PRO A 451 -11.65 -38.08 -9.85
CA PRO A 451 -10.20 -37.88 -9.94
C PRO A 451 -9.78 -36.42 -9.73
N GLN A 452 -10.63 -35.47 -10.13
CA GLN A 452 -10.36 -34.05 -9.99
C GLN A 452 -10.49 -33.61 -8.52
N LEU A 453 -11.55 -34.05 -7.83
CA LEU A 453 -11.71 -33.77 -6.39
C LEU A 453 -10.63 -34.45 -5.54
N THR A 454 -10.23 -35.67 -5.90
CA THR A 454 -9.17 -36.41 -5.20
C THR A 454 -7.83 -35.69 -5.29
N ALA A 455 -7.42 -35.30 -6.50
CA ALA A 455 -6.17 -34.55 -6.72
C ALA A 455 -6.17 -33.19 -5.99
N LEU A 456 -7.31 -32.51 -5.97
CA LEU A 456 -7.50 -31.24 -5.26
C LEU A 456 -7.36 -31.41 -3.74
N ASN A 457 -8.01 -32.41 -3.14
CA ASN A 457 -7.93 -32.70 -1.71
C ASN A 457 -6.52 -33.10 -1.27
N HIS A 458 -5.78 -33.86 -2.10
CA HIS A 458 -4.38 -34.19 -1.86
C HIS A 458 -3.53 -32.92 -1.78
N ARG A 459 -3.67 -32.03 -2.79
CA ARG A 459 -2.95 -30.75 -2.87
C ARG A 459 -3.22 -29.82 -1.67
N ILE A 460 -4.47 -29.74 -1.21
CA ILE A 460 -4.87 -28.97 -0.01
C ILE A 460 -4.20 -29.51 1.27
N ARG A 461 -3.89 -30.81 1.32
CA ARG A 461 -3.18 -31.43 2.44
C ARG A 461 -1.66 -31.30 2.34
N GLU A 462 -1.09 -31.33 1.14
CA GLU A 462 0.35 -31.14 0.91
C GLU A 462 0.82 -29.69 1.14
N GLU A 463 0.11 -28.69 0.59
CA GLU A 463 0.54 -27.29 0.68
C GLU A 463 0.23 -26.63 2.04
N ILE A 464 -0.50 -27.31 2.93
CA ILE A 464 -0.98 -26.74 4.20
C ILE A 464 -0.77 -27.72 5.35
N ASP A 465 0.44 -27.74 5.89
CA ASP A 465 0.83 -28.56 7.05
C ASP A 465 0.36 -27.96 8.40
N GLY A 466 0.30 -28.79 9.44
CA GLY A 466 -0.03 -28.42 10.82
C GLY A 466 -1.34 -29.01 11.36
N ALA A 467 -1.54 -28.88 12.67
CA ALA A 467 -2.66 -29.48 13.39
C ALA A 467 -3.72 -28.44 13.82
N GLY A 468 -4.99 -28.81 13.67
CA GLY A 468 -6.12 -28.01 14.16
C GLY A 468 -6.13 -26.57 13.62
N TRP A 469 -6.57 -25.65 14.46
CA TRP A 469 -6.75 -24.23 14.11
C TRP A 469 -5.47 -23.51 13.67
N TYR A 470 -4.28 -23.97 14.07
CA TYR A 470 -3.01 -23.38 13.62
C TYR A 470 -2.81 -23.50 12.11
N ARG A 471 -3.33 -24.57 11.49
CA ARG A 471 -3.32 -24.79 10.04
C ARG A 471 -4.03 -23.68 9.26
N ILE A 472 -5.16 -23.20 9.79
CA ILE A 472 -5.90 -22.06 9.21
C ILE A 472 -5.14 -20.75 9.40
N GLY A 473 -4.58 -20.52 10.59
CA GLY A 473 -3.81 -19.30 10.87
C GLY A 473 -2.60 -19.15 9.94
N ASN A 474 -1.86 -20.24 9.71
CA ASN A 474 -0.76 -20.27 8.73
C ASN A 474 -1.25 -19.98 7.30
N LEU A 475 -2.35 -20.61 6.85
CA LEU A 475 -2.94 -20.33 5.54
C LEU A 475 -3.35 -18.86 5.40
N MET A 476 -4.00 -18.28 6.41
CA MET A 476 -4.40 -16.86 6.40
C MET A 476 -3.20 -15.92 6.29
N LEU A 477 -2.07 -16.23 6.95
CA LEU A 477 -0.83 -15.48 6.76
C LEU A 477 -0.30 -15.61 5.32
N THR A 478 -0.21 -16.82 4.76
CA THR A 478 0.29 -17.05 3.38
C THR A 478 -0.62 -16.42 2.31
N VAL A 479 -1.93 -16.36 2.54
CA VAL A 479 -2.95 -15.80 1.62
C VAL A 479 -3.07 -14.27 1.76
N GLY A 480 -2.40 -13.66 2.75
CA GLY A 480 -2.40 -12.21 2.99
C GLY A 480 -3.58 -11.70 3.83
N HIS A 481 -4.33 -12.59 4.49
CA HIS A 481 -5.46 -12.28 5.37
C HIS A 481 -5.00 -11.99 6.82
N PHE A 482 -4.03 -11.08 6.99
CA PHE A 482 -3.29 -10.91 8.25
C PHE A 482 -4.19 -10.58 9.46
N ASN A 483 -5.23 -9.77 9.26
CA ASN A 483 -6.17 -9.41 10.34
C ASN A 483 -6.99 -10.63 10.84
N GLN A 484 -7.42 -11.51 9.93
CA GLN A 484 -8.15 -12.72 10.30
C GLN A 484 -7.23 -13.72 11.02
N ALA A 485 -5.96 -13.80 10.61
CA ALA A 485 -4.94 -14.57 11.32
C ALA A 485 -4.72 -14.02 12.74
N GLU A 486 -4.62 -12.70 12.91
CA GLU A 486 -4.50 -12.07 14.23
C GLU A 486 -5.70 -12.37 15.13
N GLU A 487 -6.93 -12.21 14.64
CA GLU A 487 -8.16 -12.53 15.38
C GLU A 487 -8.16 -14.00 15.84
N LEU A 488 -7.85 -14.92 14.94
CA LEU A 488 -7.72 -16.35 15.23
C LEU A 488 -6.67 -16.64 16.30
N TYR A 489 -5.46 -16.11 16.15
CA TYR A 489 -4.37 -16.37 17.10
C TYR A 489 -4.65 -15.74 18.48
N ASN A 490 -5.34 -14.59 18.55
CA ASN A 490 -5.80 -14.02 19.81
C ASN A 490 -6.87 -14.90 20.49
N GLU A 491 -7.80 -15.50 19.75
CA GLU A 491 -8.76 -16.48 20.30
C GLU A 491 -8.07 -17.77 20.79
N LEU A 492 -7.07 -18.26 20.06
CA LEU A 492 -6.26 -19.40 20.49
C LEU A 492 -5.45 -19.07 21.75
N LEU A 493 -4.93 -17.84 21.87
CA LEU A 493 -4.17 -17.39 23.05
C LEU A 493 -5.02 -17.44 24.32
N LYS A 494 -6.29 -17.01 24.25
CA LYS A 494 -7.25 -17.09 25.37
C LYS A 494 -7.48 -18.53 25.87
N LYS A 495 -7.34 -19.52 24.98
CA LYS A 495 -7.55 -20.95 25.26
C LYS A 495 -6.25 -21.71 25.57
N ALA A 496 -5.08 -21.09 25.42
CA ALA A 496 -3.79 -21.77 25.53
C ALA A 496 -3.47 -22.18 26.98
N ALA A 497 -3.51 -23.48 27.26
CA ALA A 497 -3.32 -24.05 28.59
C ALA A 497 -1.84 -24.17 29.00
N ASN A 498 -0.96 -24.55 28.06
CA ASN A 498 0.48 -24.73 28.27
C ASN A 498 1.29 -23.54 27.71
N ASP A 499 2.51 -23.40 28.20
CA ASP A 499 3.40 -22.31 27.81
C ASP A 499 3.96 -22.48 26.39
N ASP A 500 4.18 -23.71 25.91
CA ASP A 500 4.67 -23.96 24.55
C ASP A 500 3.67 -23.49 23.47
N SER A 501 2.37 -23.75 23.63
CA SER A 501 1.36 -23.20 22.72
C SER A 501 1.28 -21.68 22.82
N ARG A 502 1.45 -21.07 24.01
CA ARG A 502 1.51 -19.61 24.15
C ARG A 502 2.72 -19.03 23.41
N ALA A 503 3.88 -19.67 23.50
CA ALA A 503 5.09 -19.25 22.80
C ALA A 503 4.91 -19.32 21.27
N PHE A 504 4.33 -20.41 20.76
CA PHE A 504 3.97 -20.53 19.34
C PHE A 504 2.97 -19.47 18.90
N ILE A 505 1.87 -19.28 19.65
CA ILE A 505 0.84 -18.29 19.32
C ILE A 505 1.40 -16.86 19.33
N TYR A 506 2.25 -16.52 20.31
CA TYR A 506 2.94 -15.23 20.33
C TYR A 506 3.91 -15.06 19.15
N HIS A 507 4.59 -16.12 18.70
CA HIS A 507 5.41 -16.07 17.49
C HIS A 507 4.57 -15.82 16.24
N GLN A 508 3.41 -16.47 16.11
CA GLN A 508 2.49 -16.25 14.98
C GLN A 508 1.81 -14.88 15.01
N LEU A 509 1.45 -14.35 16.20
CA LEU A 509 0.99 -12.96 16.35
C LEU A 509 2.10 -11.95 15.96
N GLY A 510 3.36 -12.26 16.28
CA GLY A 510 4.51 -11.50 15.81
C GLY A 510 4.59 -11.46 14.27
N LEU A 511 4.41 -12.60 13.61
CA LEU A 511 4.36 -12.71 12.15
C LEU A 511 3.16 -11.96 11.55
N ALA A 512 1.97 -12.04 12.15
CA ALA A 512 0.80 -11.28 11.72
C ALA A 512 1.07 -9.76 11.78
N LYS A 513 1.53 -9.26 12.94
CA LYS A 513 1.87 -7.84 13.15
C LYS A 513 3.00 -7.36 12.25
N GLN A 514 4.01 -8.19 11.98
CA GLN A 514 5.09 -7.87 11.05
C GLN A 514 4.56 -7.66 9.62
N ASN A 515 3.65 -8.52 9.14
CA ASN A 515 3.03 -8.39 7.82
C ASN A 515 1.97 -7.28 7.75
N GLN A 516 1.37 -6.90 8.88
CA GLN A 516 0.54 -5.69 9.03
C GLN A 516 1.36 -4.38 9.02
N GLY A 517 2.68 -4.45 9.13
CA GLY A 517 3.56 -3.28 9.27
C GLY A 517 3.63 -2.70 10.69
N GLU A 518 3.00 -3.36 11.68
CA GLU A 518 2.94 -2.95 13.08
C GLU A 518 4.18 -3.44 13.86
N TYR A 519 5.36 -3.03 13.40
CA TYR A 519 6.65 -3.57 13.81
C TYR A 519 6.93 -3.52 15.33
N LYS A 520 6.44 -2.49 16.03
CA LYS A 520 6.59 -2.36 17.50
C LYS A 520 5.82 -3.44 18.25
N GLU A 521 4.62 -3.77 17.79
CA GLU A 521 3.79 -4.82 18.39
C GLU A 521 4.34 -6.20 18.06
N ALA A 522 4.80 -6.39 16.81
CA ALA A 522 5.49 -7.60 16.37
C ALA A 522 6.67 -7.95 17.28
N ILE A 523 7.55 -6.97 17.57
CA ILE A 523 8.65 -7.14 18.53
C ILE A 523 8.13 -7.52 19.91
N SER A 524 7.09 -6.85 20.44
CA SER A 524 6.55 -7.19 21.77
C SER A 524 5.99 -8.62 21.84
N PHE A 525 5.41 -9.13 20.75
CA PHE A 525 4.93 -10.50 20.67
C PHE A 525 6.08 -11.51 20.55
N TYR A 526 7.09 -11.24 19.72
CA TYR A 526 8.29 -12.07 19.65
C TYR A 526 9.07 -12.08 20.98
N GLU A 527 9.16 -10.96 21.69
CA GLU A 527 9.79 -10.89 23.02
C GLU A 527 9.01 -11.71 24.07
N LYS A 528 7.67 -11.74 24.02
CA LYS A 528 6.85 -12.63 24.86
C LYS A 528 7.09 -14.10 24.55
N SER A 529 7.14 -14.46 23.26
CA SER A 529 7.50 -15.81 22.81
C SER A 529 8.89 -16.21 23.31
N LEU A 530 9.86 -15.29 23.20
CA LEU A 530 11.26 -15.51 23.59
C LEU A 530 11.40 -15.69 25.10
N ALA A 531 10.70 -14.89 25.89
CA ALA A 531 10.70 -14.98 27.35
C ALA A 531 10.08 -16.27 27.90
N ILE A 532 9.25 -16.97 27.10
CA ILE A 532 8.75 -18.32 27.41
C ILE A 532 9.76 -19.36 26.93
N ASN A 533 10.18 -19.31 25.67
CA ASN A 533 11.10 -20.29 25.08
C ASN A 533 12.45 -20.34 25.81
N LEU A 534 12.96 -19.22 26.34
CA LEU A 534 14.18 -19.20 27.17
C LEU A 534 14.03 -19.90 28.54
N LYS A 535 12.79 -20.22 28.98
CA LYS A 535 12.50 -20.97 30.21
C LYS A 535 12.21 -22.44 29.93
N THR A 536 11.58 -22.75 28.80
CA THR A 536 11.16 -24.12 28.45
C THR A 536 12.21 -24.88 27.63
N LEU A 537 12.95 -24.18 26.76
CA LEU A 537 13.91 -24.79 25.83
C LEU A 537 15.36 -24.66 26.31
N PRO A 538 16.26 -25.58 25.92
CA PRO A 538 17.70 -25.43 26.14
C PRO A 538 18.24 -24.15 25.45
N PRO A 539 19.29 -23.49 25.99
CA PRO A 539 19.81 -22.22 25.45
C PRO A 539 20.27 -22.23 23.98
N MET A 540 20.45 -23.41 23.37
CA MET A 540 20.92 -23.60 21.99
C MET A 540 19.86 -24.33 21.13
N HIS A 541 18.57 -24.21 21.47
CA HIS A 541 17.49 -24.84 20.70
C HIS A 541 17.25 -24.12 19.36
N PRO A 542 17.00 -24.83 18.24
CA PRO A 542 16.76 -24.21 16.92
C PRO A 542 15.66 -23.15 16.92
N ASP A 543 14.57 -23.35 17.67
CA ASP A 543 13.44 -22.40 17.73
C ASP A 543 13.83 -21.02 18.27
N LEU A 544 14.84 -20.94 19.15
CA LEU A 544 15.38 -19.66 19.62
C LEU A 544 16.10 -18.93 18.46
N ALA A 545 16.76 -19.68 17.58
CA ALA A 545 17.46 -19.16 16.42
C ALA A 545 16.48 -18.62 15.35
N THR A 546 15.38 -19.34 15.08
CA THR A 546 14.25 -18.86 14.26
C THR A 546 13.64 -17.59 14.83
N LEU A 547 13.46 -17.52 16.15
CA LEU A 547 12.86 -16.37 16.82
C LEU A 547 13.79 -15.15 16.80
N TYR A 548 15.11 -15.34 17.01
CA TYR A 548 16.10 -14.28 16.82
C TYR A 548 16.15 -13.79 15.37
N THR A 549 16.08 -14.70 14.39
CA THR A 549 15.99 -14.35 12.95
C THR A 549 14.78 -13.47 12.65
N ASN A 550 13.62 -13.76 13.22
CA ASN A 550 12.41 -12.96 12.99
C ASN A 550 12.47 -11.60 13.71
N ILE A 551 12.94 -11.55 14.97
CA ILE A 551 13.18 -10.28 15.68
C ILE A 551 14.18 -9.40 14.90
N ALA A 552 15.27 -9.99 14.41
CA ALA A 552 16.25 -9.31 13.59
C ALA A 552 15.65 -8.80 12.26
N SER A 553 14.77 -9.57 11.63
CA SER A 553 14.04 -9.17 10.43
C SER A 553 13.15 -7.95 10.67
N VAL A 554 12.46 -7.86 11.82
CA VAL A 554 11.68 -6.66 12.15
C VAL A 554 12.59 -5.45 12.34
N TYR A 555 13.69 -5.58 13.09
CA TYR A 555 14.66 -4.49 13.25
C TYR A 555 15.31 -4.08 11.91
N ASN A 556 15.57 -5.03 11.01
CA ASN A 556 16.05 -4.77 9.65
C ASN A 556 15.01 -4.07 8.77
N ASN A 557 13.71 -4.25 9.01
CA ASN A 557 12.63 -3.53 8.33
C ASN A 557 12.37 -2.13 8.93
N MET A 558 12.83 -1.89 10.15
CA MET A 558 12.83 -0.58 10.83
C MET A 558 14.15 0.19 10.64
N ASP A 559 15.07 -0.34 9.83
CA ASP A 559 16.45 0.14 9.61
C ASP A 559 17.30 0.32 10.91
N ASP A 560 16.95 -0.37 12.01
CA ASP A 560 17.82 -0.51 13.20
C ASP A 560 18.84 -1.64 12.97
N PHE A 561 19.78 -1.38 12.04
CA PHE A 561 20.77 -2.36 11.60
C PHE A 561 21.65 -2.88 12.75
N LYS A 562 21.87 -2.06 13.79
CA LYS A 562 22.67 -2.47 14.95
C LYS A 562 21.98 -3.60 15.72
N LYS A 563 20.68 -3.46 16.03
CA LYS A 563 19.93 -4.54 16.68
C LYS A 563 19.69 -5.72 15.76
N ALA A 564 19.45 -5.47 14.47
CA ALA A 564 19.32 -6.55 13.49
C ALA A 564 20.57 -7.45 13.48
N LEU A 565 21.77 -6.86 13.42
CA LEU A 565 23.02 -7.61 13.53
C LEU A 565 23.15 -8.34 14.87
N GLU A 566 22.85 -7.69 16.01
CA GLU A 566 22.93 -8.32 17.33
C GLU A 566 22.07 -9.60 17.44
N PHE A 567 20.87 -9.61 16.86
CA PHE A 567 20.00 -10.77 16.88
C PHE A 567 20.37 -11.83 15.81
N TYR A 568 20.78 -11.43 14.60
CA TYR A 568 21.31 -12.39 13.62
C TYR A 568 22.63 -13.04 14.06
N GLU A 569 23.46 -12.35 14.84
CA GLU A 569 24.67 -12.93 15.43
C GLU A 569 24.34 -13.99 16.48
N LYS A 570 23.29 -13.80 17.29
CA LYS A 570 22.79 -14.81 18.26
C LYS A 570 22.22 -16.06 17.56
N ASP A 571 21.43 -15.88 16.50
CA ASP A 571 21.00 -16.99 15.63
C ASP A 571 22.22 -17.76 15.09
N LEU A 572 23.16 -17.05 14.46
CA LEU A 572 24.38 -17.63 13.92
C LEU A 572 25.25 -18.36 14.96
N GLU A 573 25.27 -17.90 16.22
CA GLU A 573 25.93 -18.60 17.32
C GLU A 573 25.29 -19.95 17.65
N ILE A 574 23.95 -20.04 17.64
CA ILE A 574 23.22 -21.31 17.79
C ILE A 574 23.50 -22.23 16.60
N GLN A 575 23.39 -21.72 15.36
CA GLN A 575 23.63 -22.53 14.15
C GLN A 575 25.05 -23.13 14.08
N LYS A 576 26.07 -22.40 14.56
CA LYS A 576 27.46 -22.90 14.66
C LYS A 576 27.64 -24.06 15.66
N LYS A 577 26.70 -24.27 16.59
CA LYS A 577 26.76 -25.33 17.61
C LYS A 577 25.96 -26.58 17.24
N ILE A 578 24.99 -26.45 16.33
CA ILE A 578 24.21 -27.56 15.79
C ILE A 578 25.12 -28.45 14.91
N GLN A 579 24.95 -29.77 14.99
CA GLN A 579 25.62 -30.73 14.11
C GLN A 579 24.65 -31.30 13.08
N PRO A 580 25.08 -31.57 11.83
CA PRO A 580 26.45 -31.39 11.31
C PRO A 580 26.81 -29.91 11.08
N PRO A 581 28.08 -29.51 11.28
CA PRO A 581 28.51 -28.14 11.05
C PRO A 581 28.42 -27.78 9.56
N ASN A 582 27.97 -26.56 9.26
CA ASN A 582 27.57 -26.09 7.92
C ASN A 582 26.23 -26.67 7.43
N ASN A 583 25.18 -26.59 8.25
CA ASN A 583 23.80 -26.81 7.81
C ASN A 583 23.29 -25.69 6.87
N SER A 584 22.11 -25.91 6.27
CA SER A 584 21.43 -24.91 5.42
C SER A 584 21.12 -23.62 6.19
N ASP A 585 20.74 -23.76 7.46
CA ASP A 585 20.28 -22.65 8.29
C ASP A 585 21.43 -21.67 8.61
N MET A 586 22.64 -22.16 8.89
CA MET A 586 23.82 -21.30 9.03
C MET A 586 24.12 -20.47 7.76
N ALA A 587 23.80 -21.00 6.58
CA ALA A 587 23.93 -20.25 5.33
C ALA A 587 22.82 -19.19 5.19
N ILE A 588 21.60 -19.44 5.68
CA ILE A 588 20.53 -18.44 5.80
C ILE A 588 20.97 -17.32 6.76
N SER A 589 21.50 -17.64 7.94
CA SER A 589 22.04 -16.65 8.90
C SER A 589 23.09 -15.74 8.27
N TYR A 590 24.05 -16.32 7.53
CA TYR A 590 25.05 -15.54 6.80
C TYR A 590 24.43 -14.70 5.66
N GLY A 591 23.41 -15.21 4.97
CA GLY A 591 22.66 -14.45 3.97
C GLY A 591 21.96 -13.22 4.56
N ASN A 592 21.28 -13.40 5.71
CA ASN A 592 20.60 -12.34 6.44
C ASN A 592 21.56 -11.24 6.92
N ILE A 593 22.71 -11.62 7.51
CA ILE A 593 23.77 -10.68 7.88
C ILE A 593 24.31 -9.94 6.65
N GLY A 594 24.49 -10.66 5.52
CA GLY A 594 24.86 -10.07 4.24
C GLY A 594 23.86 -9.03 3.75
N GLN A 595 22.55 -9.27 3.92
CA GLN A 595 21.48 -8.34 3.57
C GLN A 595 21.50 -7.07 4.42
N VAL A 596 21.75 -7.18 5.73
CA VAL A 596 21.88 -6.01 6.61
C VAL A 596 23.08 -5.15 6.18
N TYR A 597 24.25 -5.74 5.95
CA TYR A 597 25.41 -4.99 5.45
C TYR A 597 25.17 -4.39 4.05
N SER A 598 24.38 -5.06 3.20
CA SER A 598 23.96 -4.53 1.89
C SER A 598 23.10 -3.27 2.05
N LYS A 599 22.09 -3.28 2.94
CA LYS A 599 21.28 -2.08 3.26
C LYS A 599 22.10 -0.95 3.89
N MET A 600 23.10 -1.28 4.72
CA MET A 600 24.06 -0.32 5.27
C MET A 600 25.02 0.27 4.21
N ASN A 601 25.01 -0.25 2.99
CA ASN A 601 25.96 0.01 1.90
C ASN A 601 27.42 -0.37 2.21
N ASP A 602 27.65 -1.25 3.20
CA ASP A 602 28.95 -1.93 3.38
C ASP A 602 29.01 -3.17 2.46
N TYR A 603 29.07 -2.91 1.16
CA TYR A 603 29.07 -3.95 0.13
C TYR A 603 30.27 -4.91 0.28
N SER A 604 31.34 -4.48 0.94
CA SER A 604 32.54 -5.29 1.18
C SER A 604 32.23 -6.46 2.12
N LYS A 605 31.61 -6.18 3.28
CA LYS A 605 31.18 -7.21 4.23
C LYS A 605 29.98 -8.00 3.69
N ALA A 606 29.03 -7.34 3.03
CA ALA A 606 27.90 -8.01 2.39
C ALA A 606 28.38 -9.13 1.44
N LEU A 607 29.37 -8.84 0.59
CA LEU A 607 29.95 -9.81 -0.34
C LEU A 607 30.70 -10.93 0.38
N GLU A 608 31.39 -10.64 1.48
CA GLU A 608 32.04 -11.65 2.32
C GLU A 608 31.03 -12.64 2.90
N PHE A 609 29.94 -12.12 3.47
CA PHE A 609 28.88 -12.93 4.10
C PHE A 609 28.08 -13.74 3.08
N TYR A 610 27.66 -13.16 1.95
CA TYR A 610 27.03 -13.94 0.88
C TYR A 610 27.95 -15.02 0.31
N LYS A 611 29.26 -14.77 0.19
CA LYS A 611 30.22 -15.81 -0.23
C LYS A 611 30.38 -16.93 0.80
N LYS A 612 30.25 -16.64 2.11
CA LYS A 612 30.21 -17.68 3.15
C LYS A 612 28.97 -18.55 3.01
N ALA A 613 27.79 -17.94 2.84
CA ALA A 613 26.53 -18.66 2.61
C ALA A 613 26.60 -19.55 1.35
N HIS A 614 26.99 -18.97 0.21
CA HIS A 614 27.13 -19.67 -1.05
C HIS A 614 28.09 -20.87 -0.97
N LYS A 615 29.24 -20.72 -0.30
CA LYS A 615 30.23 -21.79 -0.09
C LYS A 615 29.73 -22.94 0.79
N ILE A 616 28.71 -22.73 1.61
CA ILE A 616 28.04 -23.81 2.34
C ILE A 616 27.14 -24.57 1.36
N TYR A 617 26.23 -23.87 0.69
CA TYR A 617 25.31 -24.47 -0.27
C TYR A 617 26.02 -25.27 -1.38
N ASP A 618 27.06 -24.70 -2.00
CA ASP A 618 27.89 -25.34 -3.03
C ASP A 618 28.54 -26.66 -2.57
N LYS A 619 28.78 -26.82 -1.26
CA LYS A 619 29.36 -28.04 -0.68
C LYS A 619 28.33 -29.06 -0.20
N THR A 620 27.16 -28.62 0.24
CA THR A 620 26.19 -29.48 0.94
C THR A 620 24.99 -29.86 0.08
N LEU A 621 24.74 -29.13 -1.00
CA LEU A 621 23.57 -29.29 -1.85
C LEU A 621 23.98 -29.65 -3.29
N PRO A 622 23.11 -30.33 -4.05
CA PRO A 622 23.33 -30.51 -5.48
C PRO A 622 23.51 -29.17 -6.21
N ALA A 623 24.28 -29.15 -7.31
CA ALA A 623 24.51 -27.95 -8.14
C ALA A 623 23.23 -27.29 -8.70
N ASN A 624 22.12 -28.01 -8.61
CA ASN A 624 20.79 -27.65 -9.07
C ASN A 624 19.85 -27.23 -7.91
N HIS A 625 20.31 -27.15 -6.65
CA HIS A 625 19.39 -26.88 -5.53
C HIS A 625 18.87 -25.42 -5.52
N PRO A 626 17.56 -25.17 -5.26
CA PRO A 626 17.00 -23.82 -5.21
C PRO A 626 17.76 -22.82 -4.32
N HIS A 627 18.17 -23.20 -3.11
CA HIS A 627 19.00 -22.35 -2.23
C HIS A 627 20.33 -21.87 -2.88
N LEU A 628 20.92 -22.65 -3.80
CA LEU A 628 22.10 -22.21 -4.53
C LEU A 628 21.74 -21.07 -5.49
N ALA A 629 20.62 -21.17 -6.20
CA ALA A 629 20.07 -20.08 -7.01
C ALA A 629 19.71 -18.85 -6.16
N THR A 630 19.13 -19.03 -4.97
CA THR A 630 18.87 -17.94 -4.01
C THR A 630 20.16 -17.19 -3.65
N SER A 631 21.25 -17.93 -3.38
CA SER A 631 22.55 -17.32 -3.07
C SER A 631 23.20 -16.61 -4.27
N TYR A 632 23.08 -17.16 -5.48
CA TYR A 632 23.47 -16.46 -6.71
C TYR A 632 22.65 -15.16 -6.89
N GLY A 633 21.35 -15.21 -6.62
CA GLY A 633 20.45 -14.04 -6.68
C GLY A 633 20.86 -12.93 -5.71
N CYS A 634 21.16 -13.27 -4.45
CA CYS A 634 21.64 -12.32 -3.45
C CYS A 634 22.96 -11.64 -3.87
N ILE A 635 23.91 -12.41 -4.42
CA ILE A 635 25.17 -11.86 -4.94
C ILE A 635 24.93 -10.97 -6.17
N GLY A 636 24.00 -11.35 -7.05
CA GLY A 636 23.60 -10.55 -8.21
C GLY A 636 22.96 -9.20 -7.82
N GLN A 637 22.04 -9.20 -6.85
CA GLN A 637 21.49 -7.98 -6.26
C GLN A 637 22.56 -7.08 -5.65
N LEU A 638 23.54 -7.66 -4.94
CA LEU A 638 24.64 -6.89 -4.36
C LEU A 638 25.49 -6.23 -5.46
N TYR A 639 25.84 -6.94 -6.53
CA TYR A 639 26.54 -6.33 -7.66
C TYR A 639 25.71 -5.24 -8.36
N SER A 640 24.38 -5.37 -8.42
CA SER A 640 23.50 -4.30 -8.91
C SER A 640 23.58 -3.05 -8.03
N SER A 641 23.61 -3.24 -6.71
CA SER A 641 23.77 -2.17 -5.71
C SER A 641 25.14 -1.50 -5.80
N MET A 642 26.18 -2.26 -6.13
CA MET A 642 27.53 -1.77 -6.45
C MET A 642 27.67 -1.13 -7.86
N SER A 643 26.57 -1.01 -8.61
CA SER A 643 26.53 -0.57 -10.03
C SER A 643 27.34 -1.44 -11.02
N ASP A 644 27.77 -2.64 -10.63
CA ASP A 644 28.36 -3.64 -11.53
C ASP A 644 27.26 -4.48 -12.18
N HIS A 645 26.47 -3.83 -13.04
CA HIS A 645 25.31 -4.45 -13.68
C HIS A 645 25.66 -5.65 -14.57
N SER A 646 26.90 -5.72 -15.06
CA SER A 646 27.38 -6.86 -15.85
C SER A 646 27.49 -8.12 -15.00
N LYS A 647 28.15 -8.05 -13.83
CA LYS A 647 28.17 -9.18 -12.88
C LYS A 647 26.79 -9.43 -12.28
N ALA A 648 25.98 -8.40 -12.06
CA ALA A 648 24.62 -8.57 -11.56
C ALA A 648 23.79 -9.48 -12.49
N LEU A 649 23.80 -9.20 -13.80
CA LEU A 649 23.13 -10.02 -14.81
C LEU A 649 23.74 -11.42 -14.96
N GLU A 650 25.07 -11.58 -14.84
CA GLU A 650 25.73 -12.89 -14.87
C GLU A 650 25.26 -13.79 -13.72
N TYR A 651 25.23 -13.27 -12.49
CA TYR A 651 24.84 -14.02 -11.30
C TYR A 651 23.32 -14.28 -11.26
N LEU A 652 22.50 -13.30 -11.66
CA LEU A 652 21.05 -13.50 -11.79
C LEU A 652 20.69 -14.46 -12.92
N GLY A 653 21.46 -14.50 -14.02
CA GLY A 653 21.31 -15.50 -15.09
C GLY A 653 21.52 -16.93 -14.57
N LYS A 654 22.57 -17.16 -13.77
CA LYS A 654 22.81 -18.47 -13.12
C LYS A 654 21.67 -18.87 -12.16
N ALA A 655 21.12 -17.90 -11.42
CA ALA A 655 19.97 -18.15 -10.56
C ALA A 655 18.72 -18.53 -11.37
N HIS A 656 18.42 -17.76 -12.42
CA HIS A 656 17.29 -18.01 -13.34
C HIS A 656 17.41 -19.37 -14.03
N GLU A 657 18.59 -19.73 -14.54
CA GLU A 657 18.84 -21.03 -15.18
C GLU A 657 18.60 -22.24 -14.27
N ILE A 658 18.88 -22.13 -12.97
CA ILE A 658 18.61 -23.20 -12.00
C ILE A 658 17.11 -23.25 -11.70
N TYR A 659 16.49 -22.09 -11.44
CA TYR A 659 15.06 -22.01 -11.16
C TYR A 659 14.20 -22.50 -12.33
N GLU A 660 14.47 -22.08 -13.57
CA GLU A 660 13.70 -22.45 -14.76
C GLU A 660 13.74 -23.96 -15.07
N LYS A 661 14.82 -24.66 -14.70
CA LYS A 661 14.98 -26.11 -14.95
C LYS A 661 14.25 -27.00 -13.94
N ILE A 662 13.81 -26.46 -12.80
CA ILE A 662 13.55 -27.26 -11.58
C ILE A 662 12.31 -26.80 -10.85
N LEU A 663 12.15 -25.48 -10.70
CA LEU A 663 10.92 -24.92 -10.18
C LEU A 663 9.86 -24.91 -11.27
N PRO A 664 8.59 -25.06 -10.90
CA PRO A 664 7.51 -24.98 -11.87
C PRO A 664 7.34 -23.56 -12.44
N PRO A 665 6.70 -23.43 -13.61
CA PRO A 665 6.58 -22.13 -14.32
C PRO A 665 5.98 -21.00 -13.49
N ASN A 666 5.14 -21.31 -12.50
CA ASN A 666 4.48 -20.32 -11.64
C ASN A 666 5.06 -20.26 -10.20
N HIS A 667 6.29 -20.71 -9.96
CA HIS A 667 6.87 -20.66 -8.61
C HIS A 667 7.19 -19.22 -8.17
N PRO A 668 6.89 -18.82 -6.92
CA PRO A 668 7.19 -17.47 -6.41
C PRO A 668 8.67 -17.06 -6.55
N ASP A 669 9.61 -17.97 -6.33
CA ASP A 669 11.05 -17.69 -6.48
C ASP A 669 11.45 -17.32 -7.93
N LEU A 670 10.75 -17.88 -8.92
CA LEU A 670 10.97 -17.54 -10.33
C LEU A 670 10.48 -16.11 -10.63
N ALA A 671 9.33 -15.72 -10.07
CA ALA A 671 8.84 -14.34 -10.11
C ALA A 671 9.81 -13.37 -9.40
N ALA A 672 10.31 -13.73 -8.21
CA ALA A 672 11.33 -12.96 -7.50
C ALA A 672 12.61 -12.79 -8.35
N CYS A 673 13.06 -13.86 -9.00
CA CYS A 673 14.21 -13.81 -9.91
C CYS A 673 13.96 -12.86 -11.10
N TYR A 674 12.78 -12.91 -11.72
CA TYR A 674 12.41 -11.97 -12.79
C TYR A 674 12.30 -10.52 -12.28
N ASN A 675 11.75 -10.29 -11.08
CA ASN A 675 11.75 -8.95 -10.46
C ASN A 675 13.18 -8.42 -10.29
N HIS A 676 14.12 -9.24 -9.82
CA HIS A 676 15.51 -8.82 -9.63
C HIS A 676 16.19 -8.50 -10.97
N ILE A 677 15.99 -9.32 -12.01
CA ILE A 677 16.51 -9.03 -13.36
C ILE A 677 15.87 -7.76 -13.92
N GLY A 678 14.56 -7.58 -13.76
CA GLY A 678 13.82 -6.38 -14.13
C GLY A 678 14.36 -5.12 -13.46
N GLN A 679 14.75 -5.21 -12.18
CA GLN A 679 15.39 -4.12 -11.44
C GLN A 679 16.77 -3.77 -12.02
N VAL A 680 17.61 -4.76 -12.35
CA VAL A 680 18.91 -4.49 -13.00
C VAL A 680 18.70 -3.84 -14.38
N CYS A 681 17.78 -4.36 -15.19
CA CYS A 681 17.45 -3.75 -16.48
C CYS A 681 16.91 -2.32 -16.33
N THR A 682 16.16 -2.03 -15.27
CA THR A 682 15.68 -0.66 -14.96
C THR A 682 16.86 0.27 -14.63
N ASN A 683 17.79 -0.17 -13.78
CA ASN A 683 18.98 0.60 -13.40
C ASN A 683 19.91 0.88 -14.59
N VAL A 684 20.02 -0.05 -15.55
CA VAL A 684 20.80 0.12 -16.79
C VAL A 684 20.09 0.99 -17.84
N GLY A 685 18.77 1.22 -17.69
CA GLY A 685 17.96 1.96 -18.66
C GLY A 685 17.37 1.09 -19.79
N GLU A 686 17.47 -0.24 -19.70
CA GLU A 686 16.84 -1.21 -20.62
C GLU A 686 15.33 -1.36 -20.32
N TYR A 687 14.60 -0.24 -20.29
CA TYR A 687 13.22 -0.18 -19.79
C TYR A 687 12.24 -1.15 -20.47
N SER A 688 12.36 -1.38 -21.78
CA SER A 688 11.53 -2.34 -22.51
C SER A 688 11.70 -3.79 -22.00
N ARG A 689 12.94 -4.16 -21.68
CA ARG A 689 13.30 -5.49 -21.16
C ARG A 689 12.96 -5.61 -19.67
N ALA A 690 13.09 -4.53 -18.91
CA ALA A 690 12.58 -4.46 -17.53
C ALA A 690 11.06 -4.70 -17.48
N LEU A 691 10.29 -4.05 -18.36
CA LEU A 691 8.84 -4.27 -18.48
C LEU A 691 8.50 -5.72 -18.88
N GLU A 692 9.29 -6.38 -19.72
CA GLU A 692 9.09 -7.79 -20.06
C GLU A 692 9.24 -8.68 -18.82
N PHE A 693 10.33 -8.52 -18.06
CA PHE A 693 10.57 -9.34 -16.86
C PHE A 693 9.58 -9.04 -15.73
N TYR A 694 9.24 -7.77 -15.47
CA TYR A 694 8.22 -7.43 -14.48
C TYR A 694 6.83 -7.96 -14.88
N LYS A 695 6.50 -8.03 -16.17
CA LYS A 695 5.26 -8.67 -16.64
C LYS A 695 5.25 -10.18 -16.45
N LYS A 696 6.37 -10.88 -16.71
CA LYS A 696 6.50 -12.32 -16.41
C LYS A 696 6.36 -12.59 -14.91
N SER A 697 6.99 -11.76 -14.07
CA SER A 697 6.83 -11.83 -12.62
C SER A 697 5.37 -11.59 -12.18
N LEU A 698 4.72 -10.56 -12.75
CA LEU A 698 3.31 -10.27 -12.50
C LEU A 698 2.41 -11.44 -12.92
N GLU A 699 2.59 -12.01 -14.12
CA GLU A 699 1.82 -13.15 -14.62
C GLU A 699 1.96 -14.39 -13.72
N ILE A 700 3.18 -14.70 -13.28
CA ILE A 700 3.41 -15.75 -12.28
C ILE A 700 2.66 -15.42 -10.98
N THR A 701 2.78 -14.20 -10.48
CA THR A 701 2.14 -13.76 -9.22
C THR A 701 0.61 -13.78 -9.33
N GLU A 702 0.02 -13.38 -10.46
CA GLU A 702 -1.41 -13.42 -10.75
C GLU A 702 -1.94 -14.87 -10.88
N ASN A 703 -1.10 -15.81 -11.32
CA ASN A 703 -1.41 -17.23 -11.32
C ASN A 703 -1.18 -17.89 -9.95
N ALA A 704 -0.23 -17.41 -9.14
CA ALA A 704 0.27 -18.05 -7.93
C ALA A 704 -0.20 -17.41 -6.60
N LEU A 705 -0.96 -16.30 -6.64
CA LEU A 705 -1.53 -15.64 -5.46
C LEU A 705 -2.94 -15.06 -5.75
N PRO A 706 -3.80 -14.86 -4.72
CA PRO A 706 -5.12 -14.24 -4.89
C PRO A 706 -5.05 -12.82 -5.50
N SER A 707 -6.10 -12.40 -6.19
CA SER A 707 -6.14 -11.13 -6.94
C SER A 707 -5.97 -9.83 -6.12
N ASN A 708 -6.10 -9.90 -4.80
CA ASN A 708 -5.83 -8.77 -3.89
C ASN A 708 -4.51 -8.95 -3.10
N HIS A 709 -3.70 -9.98 -3.36
CA HIS A 709 -2.50 -10.25 -2.57
C HIS A 709 -1.47 -9.10 -2.65
N PRO A 710 -0.85 -8.64 -1.54
CA PRO A 710 0.08 -7.52 -1.54
C PRO A 710 1.21 -7.59 -2.59
N SER A 711 1.77 -8.77 -2.87
CA SER A 711 2.81 -8.96 -3.89
C SER A 711 2.40 -8.51 -5.30
N LEU A 712 1.11 -8.56 -5.64
CA LEU A 712 0.60 -8.00 -6.90
C LEU A 712 0.76 -6.48 -6.93
N GLY A 713 0.45 -5.82 -5.81
CA GLY A 713 0.69 -4.39 -5.63
C GLY A 713 2.15 -4.03 -5.82
N THR A 714 3.07 -4.88 -5.34
CA THR A 714 4.53 -4.68 -5.52
C THR A 714 4.94 -4.80 -6.99
N SER A 715 4.39 -5.78 -7.73
CA SER A 715 4.61 -5.93 -9.16
C SER A 715 4.09 -4.72 -9.97
N TYR A 716 2.90 -4.19 -9.63
CA TYR A 716 2.37 -2.97 -10.26
C TYR A 716 3.19 -1.72 -9.89
N ASP A 717 3.69 -1.58 -8.66
CA ASP A 717 4.55 -0.46 -8.25
C ASP A 717 5.89 -0.45 -9.01
N ASN A 718 6.52 -1.63 -9.18
CA ASN A 718 7.72 -1.80 -9.99
C ASN A 718 7.48 -1.42 -11.48
N ILE A 719 6.36 -1.84 -12.06
CA ILE A 719 5.97 -1.47 -13.44
C ILE A 719 5.73 0.06 -13.54
N GLY A 720 5.11 0.65 -12.53
CA GLY A 720 4.93 2.10 -12.41
C GLY A 720 6.25 2.86 -12.37
N GLN A 721 7.26 2.33 -11.66
CA GLN A 721 8.61 2.91 -11.59
C GLN A 721 9.30 2.92 -12.96
N VAL A 722 9.15 1.85 -13.76
CA VAL A 722 9.71 1.84 -15.13
C VAL A 722 9.02 2.85 -16.02
N TYR A 723 7.68 2.93 -16.01
CA TYR A 723 6.96 3.94 -16.78
C TYR A 723 7.30 5.37 -16.35
N SER A 724 7.48 5.61 -15.05
CA SER A 724 7.94 6.89 -14.50
C SER A 724 9.33 7.26 -15.01
N SER A 725 10.26 6.29 -15.05
CA SER A 725 11.63 6.44 -15.56
C SER A 725 11.69 6.65 -17.08
N MET A 726 10.71 6.12 -17.82
CA MET A 726 10.51 6.40 -19.26
C MET A 726 9.86 7.77 -19.54
N GLY A 727 9.34 8.46 -18.52
CA GLY A 727 8.55 9.68 -18.68
C GLY A 727 7.08 9.46 -19.08
N ASP A 728 6.60 8.22 -19.13
CA ASP A 728 5.19 7.89 -19.37
C ASP A 728 4.39 8.03 -18.06
N HIS A 729 4.21 9.28 -17.64
CA HIS A 729 3.54 9.62 -16.39
C HIS A 729 2.09 9.10 -16.31
N SER A 730 1.42 8.91 -17.45
CA SER A 730 0.05 8.39 -17.49
C SER A 730 0.01 6.91 -17.10
N LYS A 731 0.86 6.06 -17.70
CA LYS A 731 0.92 4.63 -17.35
C LYS A 731 1.55 4.40 -15.98
N ALA A 732 2.46 5.27 -15.55
CA ALA A 732 3.00 5.26 -14.20
C ALA A 732 1.88 5.45 -13.17
N LEU A 733 1.06 6.50 -13.30
CA LEU A 733 -0.09 6.73 -12.41
C LEU A 733 -1.12 5.60 -12.48
N GLU A 734 -1.43 5.05 -13.65
CA GLU A 734 -2.36 3.91 -13.77
C GLU A 734 -1.86 2.69 -12.96
N SER A 735 -0.56 2.39 -13.06
CA SER A 735 0.05 1.27 -12.33
C SER A 735 0.09 1.52 -10.81
N TYR A 736 0.44 2.73 -10.38
CA TYR A 736 0.44 3.10 -8.96
C TYR A 736 -0.97 3.14 -8.35
N VAL A 737 -2.00 3.54 -9.10
CA VAL A 737 -3.40 3.44 -8.65
C VAL A 737 -3.81 1.99 -8.45
N LYS A 738 -3.49 1.08 -9.39
CA LYS A 738 -3.76 -0.36 -9.24
C LYS A 738 -3.03 -0.96 -8.02
N ALA A 739 -1.76 -0.61 -7.82
CA ALA A 739 -1.00 -1.01 -6.63
C ALA A 739 -1.66 -0.52 -5.34
N HIS A 740 -2.03 0.76 -5.28
CA HIS A 740 -2.73 1.35 -4.14
C HIS A 740 -4.09 0.70 -3.87
N GLU A 741 -4.89 0.38 -4.90
CA GLU A 741 -6.17 -0.33 -4.74
C GLU A 741 -6.02 -1.74 -4.17
N ILE A 742 -4.99 -2.47 -4.58
CA ILE A 742 -4.65 -3.80 -4.05
C ILE A 742 -4.22 -3.67 -2.58
N TYR A 743 -3.24 -2.82 -2.29
CA TYR A 743 -2.76 -2.59 -0.92
C TYR A 743 -3.87 -2.12 0.02
N LYS A 744 -4.75 -1.21 -0.42
CA LYS A 744 -5.87 -0.70 0.39
C LYS A 744 -6.90 -1.78 0.74
N LYS A 745 -7.00 -2.85 -0.03
CA LYS A 745 -7.90 -3.99 0.25
C LYS A 745 -7.28 -5.03 1.18
N ALA A 746 -5.96 -5.26 1.08
CA ALA A 746 -5.29 -6.35 1.79
C ALA A 746 -4.49 -5.93 3.03
N LEU A 747 -4.12 -4.65 3.16
CA LEU A 747 -3.24 -4.15 4.22
C LEU A 747 -3.96 -3.14 5.13
N PRO A 748 -3.52 -2.99 6.40
CA PRO A 748 -4.02 -1.93 7.27
C PRO A 748 -3.81 -0.52 6.66
N PRO A 749 -4.66 0.48 7.00
CA PRO A 749 -4.58 1.82 6.42
C PRO A 749 -3.23 2.53 6.62
N ASP A 750 -2.53 2.20 7.71
CA ASP A 750 -1.24 2.77 8.08
C ASP A 750 -0.04 1.90 7.64
N HIS A 751 -0.23 0.93 6.74
CA HIS A 751 0.85 0.05 6.27
C HIS A 751 1.88 0.80 5.38
N PRO A 752 3.21 0.64 5.59
CA PRO A 752 4.26 1.33 4.83
C PRO A 752 4.12 1.31 3.29
N HIS A 753 3.74 0.19 2.68
CA HIS A 753 3.50 0.11 1.22
C HIS A 753 2.49 1.14 0.67
N LEU A 754 1.46 1.54 1.44
CA LEU A 754 0.53 2.59 1.02
C LEU A 754 1.23 3.95 0.93
N ALA A 755 2.13 4.23 1.88
CA ALA A 755 2.99 5.41 1.83
C ALA A 755 4.00 5.36 0.67
N THR A 756 4.52 4.19 0.33
CA THR A 756 5.37 4.01 -0.88
C THR A 756 4.63 4.41 -2.14
N CYS A 757 3.41 3.90 -2.37
CA CYS A 757 2.61 4.29 -3.53
C CYS A 757 2.29 5.80 -3.54
N TYR A 758 1.90 6.39 -2.42
CA TYR A 758 1.68 7.84 -2.36
C TYR A 758 2.96 8.64 -2.64
N ASN A 759 4.11 8.24 -2.12
CA ASN A 759 5.39 8.89 -2.42
C ASN A 759 5.72 8.80 -3.93
N ASN A 760 5.49 7.64 -4.55
CA ASN A 760 5.73 7.41 -5.97
C ASN A 760 4.77 8.24 -6.86
N MET A 761 3.49 8.31 -6.51
CA MET A 761 2.51 9.19 -7.17
C MET A 761 2.88 10.66 -7.00
N GLY A 762 3.32 11.07 -5.80
CA GLY A 762 3.82 12.41 -5.51
C GLY A 762 5.02 12.79 -6.39
N GLN A 763 5.93 11.84 -6.64
CA GLN A 763 7.06 12.01 -7.56
C GLN A 763 6.62 12.19 -9.01
N VAL A 764 5.63 11.43 -9.50
CA VAL A 764 5.11 11.61 -10.86
C VAL A 764 4.45 12.98 -11.01
N TYR A 765 3.64 13.42 -10.04
CA TYR A 765 3.05 14.77 -10.07
C TYR A 765 4.11 15.88 -9.97
N LYS A 766 5.21 15.68 -9.22
CA LYS A 766 6.38 16.58 -9.20
C LYS A 766 6.97 16.73 -10.60
N SER A 767 7.21 15.61 -11.30
CA SER A 767 7.75 15.60 -12.67
C SER A 767 6.83 16.24 -13.70
N MET A 768 5.51 16.12 -13.52
CA MET A 768 4.51 16.82 -14.34
C MET A 768 4.36 18.32 -14.02
N GLY A 769 4.97 18.81 -12.93
CA GLY A 769 4.83 20.18 -12.45
C GLY A 769 3.52 20.49 -11.71
N ASP A 770 2.75 19.47 -11.31
CA ASP A 770 1.59 19.63 -10.41
C ASP A 770 2.06 19.54 -8.95
N TYR A 771 2.75 20.60 -8.52
CA TYR A 771 3.33 20.70 -7.18
C TYR A 771 2.30 20.66 -6.05
N SER A 772 1.04 21.01 -6.34
CA SER A 772 -0.04 20.97 -5.35
C SER A 772 -0.41 19.53 -5.00
N LYS A 773 -0.68 18.69 -6.00
CA LYS A 773 -0.93 17.25 -5.77
C LYS A 773 0.30 16.54 -5.26
N SER A 774 1.48 16.94 -5.73
CA SER A 774 2.75 16.39 -5.26
C SER A 774 2.89 16.56 -3.73
N SER A 775 2.66 17.77 -3.19
CA SER A 775 2.66 18.00 -1.74
C SER A 775 1.61 17.15 -1.01
N GLU A 776 0.36 17.14 -1.51
CA GLU A 776 -0.74 16.37 -0.91
C GLU A 776 -0.40 14.87 -0.77
N TYR A 777 0.19 14.26 -1.80
CA TYR A 777 0.59 12.86 -1.77
C TYR A 777 1.82 12.59 -0.89
N TYR A 778 2.81 13.50 -0.87
CA TYR A 778 3.94 13.36 0.05
C TYR A 778 3.54 13.55 1.53
N GLU A 779 2.57 14.42 1.81
CA GLU A 779 2.00 14.60 3.14
C GLU A 779 1.26 13.34 3.61
N LYS A 780 0.41 12.72 2.76
CA LYS A 780 -0.22 11.42 3.06
C LYS A 780 0.78 10.30 3.29
N ALA A 781 1.86 10.22 2.50
CA ALA A 781 2.93 9.27 2.71
C ALA A 781 3.64 9.49 4.06
N HIS A 782 3.93 10.75 4.39
CA HIS A 782 4.56 11.13 5.65
C HIS A 782 3.68 10.78 6.87
N GLU A 783 2.37 11.01 6.83
CA GLU A 783 1.45 10.66 7.92
C GLU A 783 1.46 9.16 8.23
N ILE A 784 1.41 8.32 7.20
CA ILE A 784 1.46 6.86 7.33
C ILE A 784 2.83 6.41 7.87
N TYR A 785 3.94 6.84 7.25
CA TYR A 785 5.28 6.46 7.71
C TYR A 785 5.56 6.89 9.15
N LYS A 786 5.09 8.08 9.56
CA LYS A 786 5.26 8.60 10.93
C LYS A 786 4.56 7.75 12.00
N LYS A 787 3.48 7.05 11.65
CA LYS A 787 2.80 6.10 12.54
C LYS A 787 3.50 4.74 12.57
N ALA A 788 3.73 4.16 11.40
CA ALA A 788 4.24 2.79 11.26
C ALA A 788 5.71 2.64 11.68
N LEU A 789 6.54 3.65 11.39
CA LEU A 789 8.00 3.57 11.53
C LEU A 789 8.49 4.34 12.76
N PRO A 790 9.75 4.12 13.20
CA PRO A 790 10.41 4.99 14.18
C PRO A 790 10.45 6.46 13.70
N PRO A 791 10.38 7.46 14.61
CA PRO A 791 10.43 8.87 14.24
C PRO A 791 11.68 9.29 13.43
N ASN A 792 12.79 8.57 13.59
CA ASN A 792 14.05 8.82 12.89
C ASN A 792 14.23 7.93 11.64
N HIS A 793 13.19 7.28 11.13
CA HIS A 793 13.33 6.37 9.98
C HIS A 793 13.67 7.13 8.68
N PRO A 794 14.61 6.66 7.84
CA PRO A 794 15.01 7.36 6.60
C PRO A 794 13.86 7.72 5.65
N HIS A 795 12.82 6.87 5.53
CA HIS A 795 11.60 7.19 4.79
C HIS A 795 10.85 8.45 5.27
N VAL A 796 10.84 8.74 6.58
CA VAL A 796 10.20 9.96 7.12
C VAL A 796 10.99 11.20 6.67
N ALA A 797 12.33 11.12 6.71
CA ALA A 797 13.22 12.16 6.19
C ALA A 797 13.13 12.33 4.67
N ASN A 798 12.90 11.24 3.93
CA ASN A 798 12.69 11.26 2.48
C ASN A 798 11.42 12.02 2.10
N CYS A 799 10.32 11.84 2.85
CA CYS A 799 9.12 12.67 2.64
C CYS A 799 9.40 14.16 2.89
N TYR A 800 10.14 14.51 3.94
CA TYR A 800 10.53 15.91 4.17
C TYR A 800 11.44 16.47 3.08
N ASP A 801 12.44 15.71 2.60
CA ASP A 801 13.28 16.10 1.47
C ASP A 801 12.45 16.29 0.18
N ASN A 802 11.51 15.38 -0.12
CA ASN A 802 10.62 15.50 -1.27
C ASN A 802 9.68 16.72 -1.19
N ILE A 803 9.13 17.02 0.00
CA ILE A 803 8.34 18.24 0.24
C ILE A 803 9.22 19.50 0.10
N GLY A 804 10.46 19.46 0.61
CA GLY A 804 11.45 20.51 0.43
C GLY A 804 11.79 20.77 -1.05
N GLN A 805 11.93 19.71 -1.86
CA GLN A 805 12.12 19.82 -3.32
C GLN A 805 10.89 20.43 -4.01
N VAL A 806 9.68 20.08 -3.56
CA VAL A 806 8.42 20.65 -4.07
C VAL A 806 8.33 22.16 -3.78
N TYR A 807 8.67 22.61 -2.57
CA TYR A 807 8.75 24.04 -2.25
C TYR A 807 9.89 24.76 -2.97
N THR A 808 11.03 24.08 -3.18
CA THR A 808 12.15 24.59 -3.99
C THR A 808 11.70 24.90 -5.42
N ASN A 809 10.96 23.98 -6.05
CA ASN A 809 10.44 24.14 -7.41
C ASN A 809 9.29 25.16 -7.50
N MET A 810 8.59 25.42 -6.40
CA MET A 810 7.64 26.53 -6.28
C MET A 810 8.32 27.89 -6.01
N GLY A 811 9.63 27.92 -5.74
CA GLY A 811 10.39 29.13 -5.44
C GLY A 811 10.20 29.64 -4.00
N ASP A 812 9.59 28.83 -3.11
CA ASP A 812 9.46 29.16 -1.69
C ASP A 812 10.63 28.58 -0.88
N TYR A 813 11.82 29.11 -1.13
CA TYR A 813 13.07 28.65 -0.54
C TYR A 813 13.08 28.67 0.99
N SER A 814 12.29 29.54 1.62
CA SER A 814 12.14 29.61 3.09
C SER A 814 11.57 28.30 3.66
N LYS A 815 10.37 27.91 3.19
CA LYS A 815 9.74 26.63 3.56
C LYS A 815 10.56 25.42 3.12
N ALA A 816 11.22 25.49 1.97
CA ALA A 816 12.10 24.41 1.52
C ALA A 816 13.19 24.12 2.56
N LEU A 817 13.85 25.16 3.10
CA LEU A 817 14.85 25.02 4.16
C LEU A 817 14.23 24.49 5.47
N GLU A 818 13.05 24.96 5.91
CA GLU A 818 12.37 24.42 7.10
C GLU A 818 12.08 22.91 7.01
N PHE A 819 11.79 22.39 5.81
CA PHE A 819 11.60 20.96 5.58
C PHE A 819 12.94 20.20 5.47
N TYR A 820 13.94 20.79 4.83
CA TYR A 820 15.28 20.19 4.79
C TYR A 820 15.93 20.14 6.18
N GLU A 821 15.76 21.13 7.05
CA GLU A 821 16.26 21.09 8.44
C GLU A 821 15.69 19.86 9.20
N LYS A 822 14.38 19.59 9.07
CA LYS A 822 13.73 18.40 9.66
C LYS A 822 14.26 17.09 9.07
N ALA A 823 14.58 17.05 7.77
CA ALA A 823 15.20 15.89 7.15
C ALA A 823 16.66 15.71 7.63
N GLN A 824 17.42 16.79 7.76
CA GLN A 824 18.82 16.80 8.22
C GLN A 824 18.93 16.22 9.63
N GLU A 825 18.08 16.67 10.55
CA GLU A 825 18.01 16.18 11.93
C GLU A 825 17.85 14.66 12.04
N ILE A 826 17.23 14.02 11.04
CA ILE A 826 17.02 12.57 11.00
C ILE A 826 18.20 11.90 10.28
N TYR A 827 18.54 12.39 9.08
CA TYR A 827 19.60 11.80 8.26
C TYR A 827 20.96 11.81 8.96
N GLU A 828 21.35 12.89 9.64
CA GLU A 828 22.63 12.97 10.36
C GLU A 828 22.69 12.04 11.60
N LYS A 829 21.55 11.61 12.15
CA LYS A 829 21.49 10.69 13.29
C LYS A 829 21.54 9.21 12.89
N VAL A 830 21.05 8.87 11.69
CA VAL A 830 20.79 7.47 11.29
C VAL A 830 21.66 7.02 10.12
N LEU A 831 22.00 7.90 9.17
CA LEU A 831 22.82 7.54 8.03
C LEU A 831 24.32 7.68 8.36
N PRO A 832 25.17 6.73 7.92
CA PRO A 832 26.62 6.90 7.99
C PRO A 832 27.08 8.17 7.25
N PRO A 833 28.16 8.86 7.69
CA PRO A 833 28.59 10.14 7.11
C PRO A 833 28.83 10.14 5.58
N ASN A 834 29.15 8.98 5.00
CA ASN A 834 29.41 8.80 3.56
C ASN A 834 28.22 8.15 2.82
N HIS A 835 27.01 8.18 3.37
CA HIS A 835 25.85 7.54 2.75
C HIS A 835 25.41 8.27 1.45
N PRO A 836 25.16 7.59 0.32
CA PRO A 836 24.80 8.25 -0.95
C PRO A 836 23.59 9.19 -0.86
N GLN A 837 22.59 8.84 -0.04
CA GLN A 837 21.41 9.68 0.19
C GLN A 837 21.75 11.06 0.80
N LEU A 838 22.79 11.14 1.66
CA LEU A 838 23.28 12.42 2.18
C LEU A 838 23.87 13.29 1.07
N ALA A 839 24.54 12.71 0.07
CA ALA A 839 25.09 13.48 -1.05
C ALA A 839 23.98 14.13 -1.89
N SER A 840 22.91 13.39 -2.20
CA SER A 840 21.72 13.91 -2.89
C SER A 840 21.03 14.98 -2.05
N PHE A 841 20.85 14.73 -0.75
CA PHE A 841 20.21 15.66 0.18
C PHE A 841 20.97 16.99 0.32
N TYR A 842 22.29 16.95 0.53
CA TYR A 842 23.11 18.16 0.55
C TYR A 842 23.15 18.86 -0.82
N SER A 843 23.02 18.13 -1.93
CA SER A 843 22.90 18.71 -3.26
C SER A 843 21.62 19.52 -3.41
N ASN A 844 20.50 19.03 -2.89
CA ASN A 844 19.21 19.74 -2.85
C ASN A 844 19.31 21.05 -2.04
N ILE A 845 19.91 21.01 -0.85
CA ILE A 845 20.14 22.21 -0.02
C ILE A 845 21.07 23.20 -0.73
N GLY A 846 22.17 22.72 -1.33
CA GLY A 846 23.10 23.53 -2.12
C GLY A 846 22.39 24.22 -3.30
N HIS A 847 21.45 23.52 -3.95
CA HIS A 847 20.62 24.08 -5.02
C HIS A 847 19.70 25.20 -4.54
N VAL A 848 19.10 25.08 -3.34
CA VAL A 848 18.31 26.17 -2.74
C VAL A 848 19.17 27.40 -2.48
N TYR A 849 20.29 27.27 -1.76
CA TYR A 849 21.15 28.42 -1.48
C TYR A 849 21.71 29.07 -2.75
N ASN A 850 22.04 28.27 -3.76
CA ASN A 850 22.45 28.76 -5.08
C ASN A 850 21.33 29.54 -5.79
N SER A 851 20.08 29.09 -5.65
CA SER A 851 18.90 29.77 -6.22
C SER A 851 18.54 31.06 -5.46
N MET A 852 18.76 31.09 -4.14
CA MET A 852 18.62 32.29 -3.31
C MET A 852 19.73 33.33 -3.54
N GLY A 853 20.89 32.90 -4.06
CA GLY A 853 22.09 33.73 -4.24
C GLY A 853 23.07 33.73 -3.07
N ASP A 854 22.88 32.85 -2.07
CA ASP A 854 23.86 32.61 -1.00
C ASP A 854 24.89 31.57 -1.50
N TYR A 855 25.72 32.01 -2.44
CA TYR A 855 26.67 31.12 -3.13
C TYR A 855 27.74 30.55 -2.19
N LEU A 856 28.04 31.21 -1.06
CA LEU A 856 28.99 30.70 -0.07
C LEU A 856 28.45 29.46 0.65
N LYS A 857 27.19 29.48 1.11
CA LYS A 857 26.55 28.28 1.68
C LYS A 857 26.34 27.20 0.62
N ALA A 858 25.94 27.58 -0.59
CA ALA A 858 25.79 26.62 -1.68
C ALA A 858 27.10 25.85 -1.94
N LEU A 859 28.24 26.56 -1.95
CA LEU A 859 29.56 25.96 -2.11
C LEU A 859 29.93 25.03 -0.94
N GLU A 860 29.57 25.36 0.30
CA GLU A 860 29.78 24.47 1.46
C GLU A 860 29.04 23.13 1.27
N PHE A 861 27.75 23.18 0.92
CA PHE A 861 26.94 21.97 0.71
C PHE A 861 27.40 21.17 -0.52
N TYR A 862 27.70 21.82 -1.65
CA TYR A 862 28.26 21.11 -2.80
C TYR A 862 29.62 20.47 -2.53
N LYS A 863 30.46 21.06 -1.66
CA LYS A 863 31.71 20.42 -1.19
C LYS A 863 31.44 19.20 -0.30
N LYS A 864 30.42 19.23 0.56
CA LYS A 864 29.96 18.05 1.32
C LYS A 864 29.48 16.93 0.38
N THR A 865 28.62 17.26 -0.58
CA THR A 865 28.16 16.33 -1.64
C THR A 865 29.33 15.71 -2.40
N HIS A 866 30.26 16.54 -2.89
CA HIS A 866 31.42 16.08 -3.65
C HIS A 866 32.30 15.12 -2.86
N LYS A 867 32.63 15.46 -1.61
CA LYS A 867 33.44 14.62 -0.72
C LYS A 867 32.80 13.25 -0.47
N ILE A 868 31.47 13.21 -0.27
CA ILE A 868 30.77 11.94 -0.10
C ILE A 868 30.90 11.11 -1.38
N ILE A 869 30.53 11.65 -2.54
CA ILE A 869 30.58 10.93 -3.82
C ILE A 869 32.00 10.41 -4.14
N GLU A 870 33.02 11.24 -3.92
CA GLU A 870 34.44 10.87 -4.08
C GLU A 870 34.83 9.68 -3.19
N THR A 871 34.39 9.66 -1.92
CA THR A 871 34.71 8.58 -0.98
C THR A 871 33.89 7.31 -1.17
N THR A 872 32.64 7.41 -1.63
CA THR A 872 31.71 6.26 -1.64
C THR A 872 31.70 5.52 -2.98
N SER A 873 31.83 6.23 -4.11
CA SER A 873 31.63 5.64 -5.43
C SER A 873 32.68 6.09 -6.47
N PRO A 874 33.96 5.69 -6.34
CA PRO A 874 34.98 5.92 -7.39
C PRO A 874 34.68 5.17 -8.72
N MET A 875 33.66 4.30 -8.74
CA MET A 875 33.11 3.68 -9.96
C MET A 875 31.96 4.49 -10.60
N ASP A 876 31.22 5.29 -9.83
CA ASP A 876 30.14 6.15 -10.35
C ASP A 876 30.70 7.50 -10.81
N TYR A 877 31.28 7.48 -12.01
CA TYR A 877 31.76 8.70 -12.67
C TYR A 877 30.61 9.67 -13.03
N SER A 878 29.35 9.22 -13.06
CA SER A 878 28.19 10.05 -13.40
C SER A 878 27.87 11.01 -12.26
N SER A 879 27.68 10.51 -11.05
CA SER A 879 27.45 11.35 -9.86
C SER A 879 28.64 12.28 -9.59
N LEU A 880 29.87 11.78 -9.79
CA LEU A 880 31.08 12.59 -9.60
C LEU A 880 31.14 13.75 -10.62
N ALA A 881 30.85 13.48 -11.91
CA ALA A 881 30.73 14.50 -12.95
C ALA A 881 29.65 15.56 -12.67
N VAL A 882 28.50 15.14 -12.12
CA VAL A 882 27.43 16.08 -11.70
C VAL A 882 27.92 16.97 -10.56
N SER A 883 28.62 16.42 -9.56
CA SER A 883 29.15 17.21 -8.45
C SER A 883 30.20 18.26 -8.89
N TYR A 884 31.10 17.92 -9.82
CA TYR A 884 32.00 18.90 -10.46
C TYR A 884 31.23 19.97 -11.23
N SER A 885 30.17 19.59 -11.94
CA SER A 885 29.31 20.53 -12.67
C SER A 885 28.58 21.50 -11.74
N GLN A 886 28.16 21.05 -10.55
CA GLN A 886 27.56 21.88 -9.51
C GLN A 886 28.56 22.86 -8.90
N LEU A 887 29.76 22.39 -8.55
CA LEU A 887 30.85 23.23 -8.08
C LEU A 887 31.22 24.30 -9.12
N ALA A 888 31.43 23.90 -10.38
CA ALA A 888 31.75 24.82 -11.47
C ALA A 888 30.67 25.89 -11.68
N ALA A 889 29.39 25.50 -11.66
CA ALA A 889 28.27 26.44 -11.77
C ALA A 889 28.18 27.39 -10.56
N CYS A 890 28.56 26.94 -9.36
CA CYS A 890 28.59 27.78 -8.17
C CYS A 890 29.74 28.81 -8.25
N HIS A 891 30.95 28.37 -8.59
CA HIS A 891 32.10 29.24 -8.81
C HIS A 891 31.87 30.24 -9.97
N GLU A 892 31.21 29.84 -11.06
CA GLU A 892 30.76 30.76 -12.14
C GLU A 892 29.92 31.92 -11.58
N ARG A 893 28.96 31.62 -10.70
CA ARG A 893 28.04 32.60 -10.11
C ARG A 893 28.72 33.50 -9.07
N MET A 894 29.76 33.00 -8.41
CA MET A 894 30.64 33.80 -7.52
C MET A 894 31.60 34.72 -8.29
N GLY A 895 31.83 34.47 -9.58
CA GLY A 895 32.84 35.17 -10.38
C GLY A 895 34.26 34.59 -10.25
N ASP A 896 34.40 33.45 -9.58
CA ASP A 896 35.65 32.70 -9.42
C ASP A 896 35.84 31.78 -10.65
N TYR A 897 36.21 32.39 -11.77
CA TYR A 897 36.26 31.70 -13.06
C TYR A 897 37.39 30.66 -13.12
N ASP A 898 38.50 30.86 -12.41
CA ASP A 898 39.63 29.94 -12.41
C ASP A 898 39.26 28.63 -11.71
N ALA A 899 38.64 28.68 -10.53
CA ALA A 899 38.14 27.48 -9.87
C ALA A 899 36.99 26.81 -10.65
N ALA A 900 36.14 27.60 -11.33
CA ALA A 900 35.10 27.06 -12.20
C ALA A 900 35.68 26.28 -13.38
N LEU A 901 36.72 26.81 -14.03
CA LEU A 901 37.43 26.13 -15.12
C LEU A 901 38.15 24.88 -14.63
N GLN A 902 38.84 24.95 -13.49
CA GLN A 902 39.53 23.79 -12.90
C GLN A 902 38.57 22.63 -12.58
N ALA A 903 37.38 22.91 -12.04
CA ALA A 903 36.36 21.89 -11.80
C ALA A 903 35.85 21.24 -13.10
N LEU A 904 35.72 22.01 -14.19
CA LEU A 904 35.34 21.49 -15.51
C LEU A 904 36.47 20.72 -16.20
N GLU A 905 37.73 21.07 -15.96
CA GLU A 905 38.90 20.32 -16.44
C GLU A 905 39.00 18.96 -15.75
N ASN A 906 38.78 18.90 -14.43
CA ASN A 906 38.72 17.64 -13.68
C ASN A 906 37.57 16.73 -14.18
N ASP A 907 36.37 17.28 -14.40
CA ASP A 907 35.24 16.57 -15.01
C ASP A 907 35.56 16.05 -16.42
N LEU A 908 36.20 16.89 -17.25
CA LEU A 908 36.58 16.51 -18.61
C LEU A 908 37.64 15.38 -18.59
N GLN A 909 38.63 15.43 -17.70
CA GLN A 909 39.66 14.40 -17.56
C GLN A 909 39.08 13.08 -17.02
N LEU A 910 38.17 13.14 -16.05
CA LEU A 910 37.41 11.98 -15.57
C LEU A 910 36.64 11.33 -16.72
N LYS A 911 35.92 12.12 -17.52
CA LYS A 911 35.18 11.62 -18.69
C LYS A 911 36.12 11.05 -19.76
N GLN A 912 37.25 11.68 -20.06
CA GLN A 912 38.25 11.17 -21.02
C GLN A 912 38.86 9.81 -20.61
N THR A 913 39.00 9.56 -19.31
CA THR A 913 39.58 8.30 -18.80
C THR A 913 38.57 7.17 -18.62
N LYS A 914 37.27 7.48 -18.51
CA LYS A 914 36.21 6.49 -18.23
C LYS A 914 35.21 6.27 -19.37
N LEU A 915 35.02 7.25 -20.26
CA LEU A 915 34.07 7.19 -21.38
C LEU A 915 34.79 7.15 -22.73
N GLN A 916 34.13 6.54 -23.72
CA GLN A 916 34.49 6.79 -25.12
C GLN A 916 34.27 8.27 -25.44
N ALA A 917 35.21 8.90 -26.15
CA ALA A 917 35.29 10.35 -26.41
C ALA A 917 34.11 11.00 -27.17
N ARG A 918 33.05 10.23 -27.47
CA ARG A 918 31.84 10.65 -28.21
C ARG A 918 30.54 10.52 -27.39
N SER A 919 30.61 10.37 -26.07
CA SER A 919 29.41 10.30 -25.22
C SER A 919 28.68 11.66 -25.10
N PRO A 920 27.34 11.69 -25.02
CA PRO A 920 26.56 12.91 -24.72
C PRO A 920 27.05 13.68 -23.47
N ALA A 921 27.63 12.98 -22.50
CA ALA A 921 28.14 13.56 -21.25
C ALA A 921 29.25 14.62 -21.46
N PHE A 922 30.01 14.53 -22.56
CA PHE A 922 30.99 15.55 -22.95
C PHE A 922 30.32 16.84 -23.43
N GLY A 923 29.14 16.74 -24.05
CA GLY A 923 28.38 17.90 -24.53
C GLY A 923 28.01 18.84 -23.37
N LEU A 924 27.53 18.28 -22.25
CA LEU A 924 27.19 19.06 -21.05
C LEU A 924 28.40 19.83 -20.50
N THR A 925 29.57 19.17 -20.37
CA THR A 925 30.81 19.82 -19.91
C THR A 925 31.23 20.96 -20.85
N TYR A 926 31.20 20.75 -22.17
CA TYR A 926 31.51 21.81 -23.13
C TYR A 926 30.47 22.95 -23.13
N CYS A 927 29.20 22.67 -22.84
CA CYS A 927 28.18 23.69 -22.63
C CYS A 927 28.50 24.56 -21.40
N LEU A 928 28.98 23.96 -20.31
CA LEU A 928 29.41 24.68 -19.11
C LEU A 928 30.68 25.51 -19.36
N PHE A 929 31.69 24.97 -20.06
CA PHE A 929 32.84 25.77 -20.51
C PHE A 929 32.38 26.98 -21.34
N GLY A 930 31.48 26.77 -22.31
CA GLY A 930 30.92 27.85 -23.12
C GLY A 930 30.21 28.93 -22.28
N ARG A 931 29.47 28.53 -21.24
CA ARG A 931 28.85 29.45 -20.28
C ARG A 931 29.87 30.23 -19.46
N VAL A 932 30.89 29.58 -18.91
CA VAL A 932 31.95 30.26 -18.11
C VAL A 932 32.67 31.28 -18.98
N TYR A 933 33.10 30.91 -20.19
CA TYR A 933 33.76 31.86 -21.11
C TYR A 933 32.82 33.01 -21.55
N ARG A 934 31.51 32.77 -21.73
CA ARG A 934 30.53 33.85 -21.95
C ARG A 934 30.46 34.79 -20.75
N SER A 935 30.44 34.27 -19.53
CA SER A 935 30.42 35.07 -18.29
C SER A 935 31.72 35.87 -18.09
N MET A 936 32.87 35.34 -18.52
CA MET A 936 34.16 36.05 -18.66
C MET A 936 34.20 37.07 -19.82
N LYS A 937 33.18 37.10 -20.69
CA LYS A 937 33.10 37.88 -21.95
C LYS A 937 34.10 37.47 -23.05
N ASP A 938 34.70 36.29 -22.97
CA ASP A 938 35.50 35.68 -24.05
C ASP A 938 34.56 34.94 -25.02
N TYR A 939 33.81 35.71 -25.80
CA TYR A 939 32.83 35.17 -26.74
C TYR A 939 33.43 34.23 -27.81
N PRO A 940 34.63 34.47 -28.38
CA PRO A 940 35.25 33.54 -29.32
C PRO A 940 35.54 32.15 -28.71
N LYS A 941 36.06 32.08 -27.47
CA LYS A 941 36.20 30.78 -26.79
C LYS A 941 34.85 30.17 -26.44
N ALA A 942 33.88 30.99 -26.01
CA ALA A 942 32.53 30.52 -25.71
C ALA A 942 31.89 29.80 -26.92
N LEU A 943 31.91 30.44 -28.10
CA LEU A 943 31.42 29.84 -29.35
C LEU A 943 32.17 28.55 -29.70
N LYS A 944 33.51 28.53 -29.62
CA LYS A 944 34.32 27.33 -29.88
C LYS A 944 33.93 26.12 -29.00
N TYR A 945 33.56 26.36 -27.74
CA TYR A 945 33.07 25.30 -26.86
C TYR A 945 31.60 24.92 -27.13
N PHE A 946 30.74 25.89 -27.44
CA PHE A 946 29.37 25.58 -27.87
C PHE A 946 29.31 24.83 -29.21
N GLU A 947 30.21 25.09 -30.16
CA GLU A 947 30.32 24.32 -31.42
C GLU A 947 30.71 22.85 -31.19
N LYS A 948 31.61 22.58 -30.23
CA LYS A 948 31.90 21.21 -29.78
C LYS A 948 30.67 20.56 -29.15
N CYS A 949 29.94 21.32 -28.34
CA CYS A 949 28.71 20.85 -27.71
C CYS A 949 27.61 20.52 -28.73
N VAL A 950 27.39 21.38 -29.73
CA VAL A 950 26.43 21.14 -30.83
C VAL A 950 26.80 19.86 -31.55
N ARG A 951 28.05 19.72 -32.03
CA ARG A 951 28.49 18.55 -32.79
C ARG A 951 28.17 17.22 -32.10
N ILE A 952 28.51 17.12 -30.81
CA ILE A 952 28.18 15.94 -30.00
C ILE A 952 26.66 15.76 -29.88
N ALA A 953 25.91 16.84 -29.64
CA ALA A 953 24.45 16.77 -29.55
C ALA A 953 23.75 16.40 -30.87
N GLU A 954 24.32 16.73 -32.03
CA GLU A 954 23.78 16.34 -33.35
C GLU A 954 24.14 14.89 -33.72
N GLU A 955 25.32 14.41 -33.29
CA GLU A 955 25.76 13.03 -33.51
C GLU A 955 25.08 12.02 -32.56
N THR A 956 24.65 12.45 -31.37
CA THR A 956 24.22 11.53 -30.28
C THR A 956 22.79 11.69 -29.78
N LEU A 957 22.15 12.85 -29.97
CA LEU A 957 20.78 13.09 -29.53
C LEU A 957 19.85 13.15 -30.76
N PRO A 958 18.60 12.70 -30.64
CA PRO A 958 17.63 12.90 -31.71
C PRO A 958 17.51 14.38 -32.10
N GLU A 959 17.40 14.68 -33.41
CA GLU A 959 16.12 15.26 -33.85
C GLU A 959 15.60 16.42 -32.98
N LYS A 960 14.54 16.08 -32.26
CA LYS A 960 13.73 16.94 -31.40
C LYS A 960 14.08 16.74 -29.91
N HIS A 961 15.37 16.66 -29.56
CA HIS A 961 15.78 16.53 -28.15
C HIS A 961 15.86 17.92 -27.46
N PRO A 962 15.29 18.13 -26.26
CA PRO A 962 15.24 19.45 -25.61
C PRO A 962 16.63 20.08 -25.39
N ASN A 963 17.64 19.28 -25.01
CA ASN A 963 19.02 19.77 -24.85
C ASN A 963 19.57 20.48 -26.11
N ARG A 964 19.18 20.09 -27.34
CA ARG A 964 19.61 20.81 -28.57
C ARG A 964 19.06 22.24 -28.59
N ALA A 965 17.82 22.45 -28.13
CA ALA A 965 17.25 23.79 -28.03
C ALA A 965 17.97 24.67 -26.99
N ILE A 966 18.31 24.12 -25.83
CA ILE A 966 19.08 24.83 -24.78
C ILE A 966 20.43 25.30 -25.32
N ILE A 967 21.14 24.44 -26.06
CA ILE A 967 22.44 24.78 -26.68
C ILE A 967 22.26 25.90 -27.71
N TYR A 968 21.26 25.82 -28.60
CA TYR A 968 20.98 26.88 -29.56
C TYR A 968 20.56 28.20 -28.90
N THR A 969 19.81 28.18 -27.81
CA THR A 969 19.49 29.40 -27.05
C THR A 969 20.73 30.04 -26.43
N ASN A 970 21.67 29.25 -25.91
CA ASN A 970 22.95 29.78 -25.41
C ASN A 970 23.83 30.38 -26.53
N ILE A 971 23.91 29.73 -27.70
CA ILE A 971 24.64 30.25 -28.87
C ILE A 971 24.01 31.55 -29.38
N GLY A 972 22.67 31.59 -29.46
CA GLY A 972 21.92 32.79 -29.84
C GLY A 972 22.23 33.96 -28.92
N ASP A 973 22.26 33.73 -27.61
CA ASP A 973 22.59 34.74 -26.62
C ASP A 973 24.05 35.24 -26.71
N VAL A 974 25.02 34.37 -27.04
CA VAL A 974 26.41 34.81 -27.32
C VAL A 974 26.47 35.70 -28.56
N HIS A 975 25.82 35.32 -29.67
CA HIS A 975 25.78 36.18 -30.86
C HIS A 975 25.08 37.52 -30.57
N ARG A 976 24.00 37.52 -29.77
CA ARG A 976 23.33 38.74 -29.31
C ARG A 976 24.29 39.66 -28.53
N LEU A 977 25.05 39.10 -27.59
CA LEU A 977 26.07 39.83 -26.80
C LEU A 977 27.25 40.34 -27.66
N MET A 978 27.50 39.73 -28.82
CA MET A 978 28.48 40.20 -29.81
C MET A 978 27.92 41.26 -30.79
N GLY A 979 26.60 41.45 -30.85
CA GLY A 979 25.92 42.30 -31.84
C GLY A 979 25.56 41.61 -33.18
N ASP A 980 25.80 40.30 -33.29
CA ASP A 980 25.48 39.44 -34.45
C ASP A 980 23.97 39.08 -34.49
N TYR A 981 23.09 40.09 -34.47
CA TYR A 981 21.65 39.90 -34.20
C TYR A 981 20.93 38.96 -35.17
N GLU A 982 21.31 38.93 -36.46
CA GLU A 982 20.73 38.01 -37.44
C GLU A 982 21.01 36.53 -37.11
N LYS A 983 22.25 36.22 -36.69
CA LYS A 983 22.62 34.88 -36.23
C LYS A 983 21.92 34.53 -34.92
N ALA A 984 21.83 35.49 -34.00
CA ALA A 984 21.11 35.32 -32.74
C ALA A 984 19.64 34.91 -32.98
N ILE A 985 18.92 35.66 -33.83
CA ILE A 985 17.53 35.35 -34.23
C ILE A 985 17.44 33.97 -34.90
N SER A 986 18.38 33.63 -35.79
CA SER A 986 18.41 32.32 -36.45
C SER A 986 18.52 31.16 -35.46
N PHE A 987 19.45 31.23 -34.50
CA PHE A 987 19.61 30.20 -33.47
C PHE A 987 18.44 30.15 -32.48
N HIS A 988 17.91 31.29 -32.03
CA HIS A 988 16.73 31.30 -31.18
C HIS A 988 15.48 30.74 -31.89
N ARG A 989 15.30 30.98 -33.20
CA ARG A 989 14.23 30.35 -34.00
C ARG A 989 14.42 28.84 -34.15
N LYS A 990 15.67 28.35 -34.29
CA LYS A 990 15.97 26.91 -34.27
C LYS A 990 15.59 26.28 -32.92
N ALA A 991 15.95 26.91 -31.81
CA ALA A 991 15.57 26.48 -30.47
C ALA A 991 14.05 26.42 -30.29
N LEU A 992 13.35 27.50 -30.68
CA LEU A 992 11.91 27.62 -30.54
C LEU A 992 11.15 26.58 -31.38
N ASN A 993 11.56 26.34 -32.63
CA ASN A 993 10.99 25.30 -33.51
C ASN A 993 11.11 23.89 -32.91
N ILE A 994 12.17 23.61 -32.13
CA ILE A 994 12.32 22.37 -31.38
C ILE A 994 11.33 22.38 -30.19
N GLN A 995 11.37 23.41 -29.35
CA GLN A 995 10.54 23.52 -28.14
C GLN A 995 9.03 23.47 -28.42
N GLU A 996 8.53 24.25 -29.38
CA GLU A 996 7.11 24.30 -29.76
C GLU A 996 6.60 22.95 -30.31
N LYS A 997 7.45 22.16 -30.98
CA LYS A 997 7.08 20.85 -31.56
C LYS A 997 7.06 19.70 -30.57
N ILE A 998 7.75 19.80 -29.44
CA ILE A 998 7.80 18.72 -28.42
C ILE A 998 6.69 18.92 -27.37
N GLN A 999 6.08 20.12 -27.30
CA GLN A 999 5.20 20.55 -26.20
C GLN A 999 5.85 20.49 -24.79
N CYS A 1000 7.17 20.28 -24.71
CA CYS A 1000 7.90 20.14 -23.47
C CYS A 1000 8.33 21.50 -22.90
N ASN A 1001 8.16 21.62 -21.58
CA ASN A 1001 8.56 22.73 -20.71
C ASN A 1001 8.27 24.16 -21.24
N PRO A 1002 7.05 24.68 -21.04
CA PRO A 1002 6.68 26.05 -21.45
C PRO A 1002 7.61 27.15 -20.91
N LEU A 1003 8.28 26.95 -19.78
CA LEU A 1003 9.20 27.94 -19.20
C LEU A 1003 10.48 28.11 -20.03
N GLU A 1004 10.93 27.06 -20.72
CA GLU A 1004 12.04 27.15 -21.67
C GLU A 1004 11.62 27.92 -22.94
N CYS A 1005 10.41 27.71 -23.46
CA CYS A 1005 9.85 28.53 -24.53
C CYS A 1005 9.80 30.02 -24.13
N ALA A 1006 9.31 30.31 -22.92
CA ALA A 1006 9.24 31.67 -22.40
C ALA A 1006 10.64 32.30 -22.23
N THR A 1007 11.66 31.49 -21.92
CA THR A 1007 13.06 31.93 -21.85
C THR A 1007 13.59 32.29 -23.24
N THR A 1008 13.39 31.42 -24.25
CA THR A 1008 13.77 31.70 -25.65
C THR A 1008 13.03 32.94 -26.20
N TYR A 1009 11.74 33.11 -25.89
CA TYR A 1009 10.99 34.33 -26.23
C TYR A 1009 11.54 35.58 -25.54
N THR A 1010 12.01 35.47 -24.29
CA THR A 1010 12.64 36.60 -23.59
C THR A 1010 13.93 37.04 -24.30
N TYR A 1011 14.80 36.08 -24.65
CA TYR A 1011 16.03 36.38 -25.42
C TYR A 1011 15.74 36.96 -26.81
N LEU A 1012 14.71 36.48 -27.51
CA LEU A 1012 14.24 37.10 -28.76
C LEU A 1012 13.78 38.54 -28.54
N GLY A 1013 12.97 38.80 -27.51
CA GLY A 1013 12.52 40.14 -27.17
C GLY A 1013 13.69 41.08 -26.82
N ASP A 1014 14.68 40.60 -26.06
CA ASP A 1014 15.91 41.34 -25.75
C ASP A 1014 16.72 41.66 -27.02
N THR A 1015 16.85 40.69 -27.94
CA THR A 1015 17.52 40.86 -29.24
C THR A 1015 16.84 41.93 -30.11
N TYR A 1016 15.52 41.83 -30.29
CA TYR A 1016 14.76 42.81 -31.09
C TYR A 1016 14.76 44.21 -30.44
N ARG A 1017 14.75 44.31 -29.10
CA ARG A 1017 14.92 45.60 -28.39
C ARG A 1017 16.30 46.21 -28.68
N GLU A 1018 17.36 45.41 -28.70
CA GLU A 1018 18.72 45.87 -28.98
C GLU A 1018 18.90 46.29 -30.45
N MET A 1019 18.17 45.66 -31.38
CA MET A 1019 18.00 46.11 -32.77
C MET A 1019 17.10 47.36 -32.93
N LYS A 1020 16.46 47.84 -31.85
CA LYS A 1020 15.46 48.93 -31.83
C LYS A 1020 14.11 48.61 -32.51
N ASP A 1021 13.83 47.34 -32.81
CA ASP A 1021 12.50 46.87 -33.25
C ASP A 1021 11.62 46.61 -32.00
N TYR A 1022 11.07 47.70 -31.48
CA TYR A 1022 10.33 47.69 -30.21
C TYR A 1022 8.96 47.01 -30.31
N SER A 1023 8.31 46.96 -31.48
CA SER A 1023 7.01 46.32 -31.68
C SER A 1023 7.15 44.79 -31.68
N THR A 1024 8.14 44.26 -32.39
CA THR A 1024 8.46 42.83 -32.36
C THR A 1024 8.94 42.40 -30.97
N ALA A 1025 9.79 43.22 -30.32
CA ALA A 1025 10.24 42.98 -28.95
C ALA A 1025 9.07 42.89 -27.95
N SER A 1026 8.13 43.84 -28.00
CA SER A 1026 6.92 43.84 -27.16
C SER A 1026 6.11 42.55 -27.33
N THR A 1027 5.95 42.09 -28.56
CA THR A 1027 5.18 40.89 -28.90
C THR A 1027 5.80 39.63 -28.27
N TYR A 1028 7.13 39.49 -28.33
CA TYR A 1028 7.83 38.36 -27.72
C TYR A 1028 7.82 38.41 -26.19
N PHE A 1029 8.01 39.58 -25.57
CA PHE A 1029 7.88 39.70 -24.12
C PHE A 1029 6.46 39.42 -23.61
N GLN A 1030 5.41 39.81 -24.34
CA GLN A 1030 4.03 39.47 -23.98
C GLN A 1030 3.78 37.96 -24.05
N LYS A 1031 4.29 37.26 -25.07
CA LYS A 1031 4.24 35.78 -25.14
C LYS A 1031 4.98 35.13 -23.97
N ALA A 1032 6.18 35.62 -23.64
CA ALA A 1032 6.95 35.14 -22.49
C ALA A 1032 6.20 35.37 -21.17
N LEU A 1033 5.58 36.55 -20.99
CA LEU A 1033 4.83 36.92 -19.79
C LEU A 1033 3.60 36.03 -19.62
N GLN A 1034 2.77 35.88 -20.67
CA GLN A 1034 1.56 35.06 -20.63
C GLN A 1034 1.85 33.61 -20.24
N ILE A 1035 2.97 33.05 -20.70
CA ILE A 1035 3.39 31.69 -20.33
C ILE A 1035 3.88 31.65 -18.87
N ARG A 1036 4.69 32.63 -18.43
CA ARG A 1036 5.18 32.69 -17.05
C ARG A 1036 4.02 32.92 -16.06
N GLU A 1037 3.16 33.92 -16.24
CA GLU A 1037 2.00 34.17 -15.35
C GLU A 1037 1.04 32.97 -15.25
N LYS A 1038 0.92 32.15 -16.31
CA LYS A 1038 0.08 30.94 -16.29
C LYS A 1038 0.72 29.76 -15.54
N LYS A 1039 2.04 29.71 -15.39
CA LYS A 1039 2.79 28.56 -14.87
C LYS A 1039 3.54 28.83 -13.57
N LEU A 1040 3.91 30.08 -13.35
CA LEU A 1040 4.57 30.61 -12.18
C LEU A 1040 3.57 31.54 -11.50
N LYS A 1041 3.31 31.28 -10.21
CA LYS A 1041 2.65 32.24 -9.33
C LYS A 1041 3.70 33.28 -8.91
N ASP A 1042 4.03 33.36 -7.63
CA ASP A 1042 4.98 34.31 -7.07
C ASP A 1042 6.46 33.85 -7.16
N HIS A 1043 6.77 32.99 -8.15
CA HIS A 1043 8.12 32.44 -8.32
C HIS A 1043 9.09 33.51 -8.88
N PRO A 1044 10.34 33.62 -8.37
CA PRO A 1044 11.32 34.63 -8.78
C PRO A 1044 11.47 34.85 -10.29
N ASP A 1045 11.50 33.77 -11.07
CA ASP A 1045 11.52 33.77 -12.53
C ASP A 1045 10.50 34.68 -13.23
N LEU A 1046 9.35 34.98 -12.63
CA LEU A 1046 8.37 35.90 -13.23
C LEU A 1046 8.95 37.33 -13.35
N ALA A 1047 9.80 37.73 -12.41
CA ALA A 1047 10.45 39.05 -12.40
C ALA A 1047 11.38 39.29 -13.61
N VAL A 1048 11.92 38.24 -14.22
CA VAL A 1048 12.80 38.35 -15.41
C VAL A 1048 12.08 39.06 -16.57
N VAL A 1049 10.82 38.72 -16.83
CA VAL A 1049 10.06 39.31 -17.95
C VAL A 1049 9.56 40.70 -17.61
N TYR A 1050 9.12 40.96 -16.37
CA TYR A 1050 8.80 42.32 -15.94
C TYR A 1050 10.02 43.25 -16.03
N HIS A 1051 11.23 42.77 -15.73
CA HIS A 1051 12.46 43.53 -15.90
C HIS A 1051 12.79 43.83 -17.37
N SER A 1052 12.66 42.86 -18.29
CA SER A 1052 12.89 43.10 -19.72
C SER A 1052 11.82 44.00 -20.35
N LEU A 1053 10.56 43.92 -19.88
CA LEU A 1053 9.49 44.87 -20.22
C LEU A 1053 9.77 46.28 -19.66
N ALA A 1054 10.30 46.41 -18.45
CA ALA A 1054 10.70 47.71 -17.90
C ALA A 1054 11.79 48.36 -18.76
N LYS A 1055 12.82 47.58 -19.16
CA LYS A 1055 13.85 48.02 -20.11
C LYS A 1055 13.28 48.46 -21.46
N LEU A 1056 12.32 47.71 -22.03
CA LEU A 1056 11.64 48.11 -23.27
C LEU A 1056 10.89 49.44 -23.13
N HIS A 1057 10.16 49.64 -22.02
CA HIS A 1057 9.46 50.88 -21.76
C HIS A 1057 10.41 52.06 -21.50
N LEU A 1058 11.60 51.84 -20.92
CA LEU A 1058 12.67 52.87 -20.85
C LEU A 1058 13.16 53.25 -22.26
N SER A 1059 13.45 52.27 -23.12
CA SER A 1059 13.90 52.52 -24.51
C SER A 1059 12.86 53.26 -25.36
N THR A 1060 11.57 53.07 -25.07
CA THR A 1060 10.45 53.72 -25.77
C THR A 1060 9.93 54.98 -25.05
N GLN A 1061 10.63 55.46 -24.01
CA GLN A 1061 10.29 56.66 -23.21
C GLN A 1061 8.92 56.60 -22.50
N GLN A 1062 8.37 55.41 -22.29
CA GLN A 1062 7.09 55.20 -21.59
C GLN A 1062 7.33 55.04 -20.07
N TYR A 1063 7.86 56.09 -19.44
CA TYR A 1063 8.45 56.00 -18.08
C TYR A 1063 7.48 55.53 -17.00
N SER A 1064 6.20 55.87 -17.06
CA SER A 1064 5.18 55.37 -16.10
C SER A 1064 4.98 53.85 -16.17
N LYS A 1065 4.97 53.27 -17.37
CA LYS A 1065 4.94 51.81 -17.56
C LYS A 1065 6.26 51.16 -17.20
N ALA A 1066 7.39 51.83 -17.45
CA ALA A 1066 8.71 51.35 -17.04
C ALA A 1066 8.79 51.23 -15.51
N LEU A 1067 8.36 52.28 -14.80
CA LEU A 1067 8.31 52.32 -13.35
C LEU A 1067 7.43 51.20 -12.77
N LYS A 1068 6.22 51.00 -13.30
CA LYS A 1068 5.32 49.94 -12.86
C LYS A 1068 5.95 48.55 -13.02
N ASN A 1069 6.46 48.22 -14.21
CA ASN A 1069 7.07 46.91 -14.46
C ASN A 1069 8.36 46.69 -13.65
N ALA A 1070 9.18 47.74 -13.47
CA ALA A 1070 10.38 47.64 -12.64
C ALA A 1070 10.06 47.41 -11.16
N GLN A 1071 8.99 48.04 -10.65
CA GLN A 1071 8.51 47.83 -9.29
C GLN A 1071 8.02 46.39 -9.12
N GLN A 1072 7.16 45.89 -10.03
CA GLN A 1072 6.70 44.49 -10.00
C GLN A 1072 7.86 43.47 -10.06
N ALA A 1073 8.90 43.73 -10.85
CA ALA A 1073 10.09 42.87 -10.89
C ALA A 1073 10.84 42.83 -9.54
N VAL A 1074 10.96 43.98 -8.86
CA VAL A 1074 11.58 44.05 -7.53
C VAL A 1074 10.68 43.40 -6.47
N ASP A 1075 9.36 43.63 -6.51
CA ASP A 1075 8.41 43.12 -5.51
C ASP A 1075 8.37 41.59 -5.49
N VAL A 1076 8.29 40.95 -6.67
CA VAL A 1076 8.31 39.48 -6.80
C VAL A 1076 9.67 38.90 -6.39
N ALA A 1077 10.77 39.52 -6.82
CA ALA A 1077 12.11 39.00 -6.54
C ALA A 1077 12.56 39.18 -5.09
N GLN A 1078 12.25 40.33 -4.46
CA GLN A 1078 12.74 40.69 -3.12
C GLN A 1078 12.12 39.84 -2.01
N GLN A 1079 10.95 39.23 -2.23
CA GLN A 1079 10.32 38.34 -1.24
C GLN A 1079 11.02 36.98 -1.11
N LYS A 1080 11.77 36.55 -2.14
CA LYS A 1080 12.28 35.17 -2.26
C LYS A 1080 13.81 35.09 -2.49
N LEU A 1081 14.43 36.11 -3.08
CA LEU A 1081 15.87 36.15 -3.32
C LEU A 1081 16.61 36.93 -2.21
N SER A 1082 17.89 36.59 -1.99
CA SER A 1082 18.74 37.36 -1.07
C SER A 1082 18.92 38.82 -1.53
N SER A 1083 19.17 39.72 -0.57
CA SER A 1083 19.35 41.16 -0.84
C SER A 1083 20.47 41.49 -1.83
N ASN A 1084 21.46 40.60 -1.92
CA ASN A 1084 22.66 40.74 -2.74
C ASN A 1084 22.57 39.93 -4.05
N HIS A 1085 21.43 39.26 -4.33
CA HIS A 1085 21.27 38.44 -5.52
C HIS A 1085 21.48 39.29 -6.79
N PRO A 1086 22.36 38.89 -7.75
CA PRO A 1086 22.73 39.72 -8.90
C PRO A 1086 21.54 40.22 -9.73
N HIS A 1087 20.52 39.37 -9.95
CA HIS A 1087 19.28 39.78 -10.63
C HIS A 1087 18.48 40.84 -9.84
N LEU A 1088 18.34 40.71 -8.52
CA LEU A 1088 17.61 41.69 -7.70
C LEU A 1088 18.31 43.06 -7.70
N LEU A 1089 19.64 43.08 -7.67
CA LEU A 1089 20.44 44.30 -7.80
C LEU A 1089 20.18 44.98 -9.17
N ALA A 1090 20.20 44.22 -10.27
CA ALA A 1090 19.88 44.74 -11.59
C ALA A 1090 18.42 45.23 -11.71
N TYR A 1091 17.47 44.60 -11.01
CA TYR A 1091 16.08 45.04 -10.98
C TYR A 1091 15.92 46.37 -10.25
N ARG A 1092 16.59 46.53 -9.09
CA ARG A 1092 16.65 47.79 -8.32
C ARG A 1092 17.31 48.91 -9.11
N GLU A 1093 18.42 48.64 -9.82
CA GLU A 1093 19.08 49.63 -10.68
C GLU A 1093 18.15 50.13 -11.80
N THR A 1094 17.39 49.23 -12.43
CA THR A 1094 16.40 49.59 -13.47
C THR A 1094 15.22 50.36 -12.86
N LEU A 1095 14.78 50.01 -11.65
CA LEU A 1095 13.74 50.74 -10.91
C LEU A 1095 14.19 52.17 -10.58
N GLU A 1096 15.43 52.37 -10.13
CA GLU A 1096 16.00 53.71 -9.94
C GLU A 1096 16.09 54.50 -11.24
N LYS A 1097 16.54 53.88 -12.34
CA LYS A 1097 16.61 54.52 -13.65
C LYS A 1097 15.21 54.95 -14.14
N ALA A 1098 14.18 54.15 -13.87
CA ALA A 1098 12.80 54.52 -14.14
C ALA A 1098 12.35 55.70 -13.26
N ARG A 1099 12.55 55.64 -11.94
CA ARG A 1099 12.22 56.72 -10.99
C ARG A 1099 12.93 58.05 -11.28
N LYS A 1100 14.14 58.01 -11.84
CA LYS A 1100 14.92 59.21 -12.24
C LYS A 1100 14.49 59.79 -13.60
N LYS A 1101 13.61 59.10 -14.34
CA LYS A 1101 13.13 59.48 -15.69
C LYS A 1101 11.63 59.76 -15.76
N SER A 1102 10.84 59.18 -14.86
CA SER A 1102 9.42 59.50 -14.62
C SER A 1102 9.26 60.79 -13.82
#